data_AF-A0A6M8NK31-F1
#
_entry.id   AF-A0A6M8NK31-F1
#
_cell.length_a   1.000
_cell.length_b   1.000
_cell.length_c   1.000
_cell.angle_alpha   90.00
_cell.angle_beta   90.00
_cell.angle_gamma   90.00
#
_symmetry.space_group_name_H-M   'P 1'
#
loop_
_entity.id
_entity.type
_entity.pdbx_description
1 polymer ?
#
loop_
_entity_poly.entity_id
_entity_poly.type
_entity_poly.pdbx_seq_one_letter_code
_entity_poly.pdbx_strand_id
1 'polypeptide(L)'
;MIQNKNNNHTSNFSLFTNEELQYQSNIQEINFLTEKYSILENENKLISSTEKSFLYIINYSFNLSKEKKNLPKDIEALFLNNIFFKEQINDFLNKKLNNLINDNDNIHFINEINLIIFITSIGTDKNIINISNEYDLESLSEIFRFYENHLKNLFFTNKKLFFSTFNLYIILLKTLIQLIASYSINLIKKSDIFEIIELMTETINIVKFTIELDDYELCKINNLQGKYLYYFSHLENISLENDDLDNYFKNYLLCLEKQEDGFTLSSNNNFGYEKDIDKDLEFFKFRNYASILLLKMIKELKNKNIDYYKNEYFQKIVKTYYKKFSIDENEKIANSIEEFEKILIKSFLYNYNFSSSSTKDYTYQEIINDFILSNKNFDNKNLETIYRILFFVSEIKSYTFIHIAQILVDSNVIKNDYLEFFKLSIFNLFIKEFLNKKLDDNLDELFSKIASYTLQNSFNSHLLSICSKIYLNLSLLYSSNNLYIKKSKDFYVIFLFLSGKYSNNKIYEKSKDAIIKNLQITNENELTKEFLLKKEKELSYFFDLLENKSLNENKDFDEIIKSLVSMFEEKFFHGLCRISITQDDEINILGNELKKEILNINSEFKINFLIPKSNENNFYTIFCYHKSLITTRISRIIEIFNQKKVKFYLDDDEIELNY
;
A
#
# COMPACT_ATOMS: atom_id res chain seq x y z
N MET A 1 -0.10 -47.38 -70.38
CA MET A 1 -0.31 -47.57 -68.92
C MET A 1 0.73 -46.74 -68.18
N ILE A 2 0.32 -45.59 -67.68
CA ILE A 2 1.12 -44.72 -66.81
C ILE A 2 0.23 -44.41 -65.61
N GLN A 3 0.69 -44.75 -64.40
CA GLN A 3 0.21 -44.15 -63.17
C GLN A 3 1.36 -44.09 -62.17
N ASN A 4 1.62 -42.86 -61.70
CA ASN A 4 2.66 -42.47 -60.76
C ASN A 4 2.20 -42.68 -59.31
N LYS A 5 3.14 -43.13 -58.47
CA LYS A 5 3.11 -43.03 -57.01
C LYS A 5 3.36 -41.58 -56.59
N ASN A 6 2.52 -41.03 -55.71
CA ASN A 6 2.86 -39.86 -54.91
C ASN A 6 2.64 -40.16 -53.42
N ASN A 7 3.62 -39.71 -52.65
CA ASN A 7 3.85 -39.95 -51.23
C ASN A 7 2.79 -39.28 -50.33
N ASN A 8 2.49 -39.97 -49.23
CA ASN A 8 1.70 -39.47 -48.11
C ASN A 8 2.48 -38.41 -47.31
N HIS A 9 2.05 -37.15 -47.39
CA HIS A 9 2.27 -36.12 -46.38
C HIS A 9 0.90 -35.60 -45.93
N THR A 10 0.36 -36.18 -44.86
CA THR A 10 -0.72 -35.53 -44.09
C THR A 10 -0.06 -34.82 -42.92
N SER A 11 0.16 -33.52 -43.08
CA SER A 11 0.50 -32.62 -41.98
C SER A 11 -0.66 -32.59 -40.98
N ASN A 12 -0.49 -33.18 -39.80
CA ASN A 12 -1.39 -32.99 -38.67
C ASN A 12 -1.30 -31.52 -38.23
N PHE A 13 -2.19 -30.68 -38.75
CA PHE A 13 -2.43 -29.36 -38.19
C PHE A 13 -3.18 -29.52 -36.86
N SER A 14 -2.49 -29.28 -35.75
CA SER A 14 -3.08 -29.13 -34.42
C SER A 14 -3.14 -27.63 -34.09
N LEU A 15 -4.29 -27.14 -33.64
CA LEU A 15 -4.43 -25.78 -33.07
C LEU A 15 -3.80 -25.68 -31.67
N PHE A 16 -3.42 -26.81 -31.08
CA PHE A 16 -2.77 -26.93 -29.78
C PHE A 16 -1.27 -27.18 -29.93
N THR A 17 -0.48 -26.54 -29.08
CA THR A 17 0.93 -26.89 -28.86
C THR A 17 1.06 -28.33 -28.33
N ASN A 18 2.25 -28.92 -28.42
CA ASN A 18 2.50 -30.29 -27.92
C ASN A 18 2.24 -30.44 -26.41
N GLU A 19 2.37 -29.36 -25.63
CA GLU A 19 2.02 -29.33 -24.19
C GLU A 19 0.50 -29.26 -23.99
N GLU A 20 -0.22 -28.45 -24.76
CA GLU A 20 -1.68 -28.35 -24.69
C GLU A 20 -2.40 -29.64 -25.10
N LEU A 21 -1.83 -30.42 -26.02
CA LEU A 21 -2.34 -31.75 -26.38
C LEU A 21 -2.35 -32.72 -25.19
N GLN A 22 -1.46 -32.56 -24.20
CA GLN A 22 -1.46 -33.39 -22.98
C GLN A 22 -2.57 -33.00 -21.99
N TYR A 23 -3.12 -31.78 -22.11
CA TYR A 23 -4.12 -31.21 -21.20
C TYR A 23 -5.46 -30.93 -21.87
N GLN A 24 -5.76 -31.58 -23.00
CA GLN A 24 -6.94 -31.30 -23.81
C GLN A 24 -8.26 -31.38 -23.03
N SER A 25 -8.42 -32.35 -22.13
CA SER A 25 -9.61 -32.47 -21.27
C SER A 25 -9.75 -31.29 -20.30
N ASN A 26 -8.64 -30.83 -19.74
CA ASN A 26 -8.60 -29.70 -18.81
C ASN A 26 -8.95 -28.39 -19.51
N ILE A 27 -8.49 -28.23 -20.75
CA ILE A 27 -8.80 -27.06 -21.60
C ILE A 27 -10.28 -27.06 -22.00
N GLN A 28 -10.86 -28.23 -22.31
CA GLN A 28 -12.28 -28.36 -22.62
C GLN A 28 -13.17 -27.97 -21.44
N GLU A 29 -12.79 -28.34 -20.21
CA GLU A 29 -13.50 -27.94 -18.99
C GLU A 29 -13.52 -26.41 -18.81
N ILE A 30 -12.38 -25.74 -19.03
CA ILE A 30 -12.26 -24.27 -18.98
C ILE A 30 -13.21 -23.63 -20.00
N ASN A 31 -13.19 -24.10 -21.25
CA ASN A 31 -14.04 -23.54 -22.30
C ASN A 31 -15.53 -23.75 -22.00
N PHE A 32 -15.91 -24.94 -21.51
CA PHE A 32 -17.30 -25.23 -21.13
C PHE A 32 -17.80 -24.28 -20.04
N LEU A 33 -17.02 -24.02 -18.99
CA LEU A 33 -17.41 -23.10 -17.92
C LEU A 33 -17.47 -21.65 -18.42
N THR A 34 -16.55 -21.27 -19.31
CA THR A 34 -16.53 -19.93 -19.90
C THR A 34 -17.81 -19.66 -20.71
N GLU A 35 -18.28 -20.65 -21.48
CA GLU A 35 -19.56 -20.59 -22.20
C GLU A 35 -20.76 -20.61 -21.25
N LYS A 36 -20.76 -21.51 -20.26
CA LYS A 36 -21.86 -21.68 -19.30
C LYS A 36 -22.21 -20.40 -18.54
N TYR A 37 -21.21 -19.62 -18.17
CA TYR A 37 -21.37 -18.38 -17.40
C TYR A 37 -21.38 -17.12 -18.27
N SER A 38 -21.42 -17.26 -19.60
CA SER A 38 -21.37 -16.14 -20.56
C SER A 38 -20.20 -15.18 -20.31
N ILE A 39 -19.05 -15.74 -19.94
CA ILE A 39 -17.86 -14.95 -19.54
C ILE A 39 -17.20 -14.28 -20.77
N LEU A 40 -17.46 -14.79 -21.98
CA LEU A 40 -16.98 -14.25 -23.25
C LEU A 40 -18.15 -13.64 -24.06
N GLU A 41 -18.33 -12.32 -23.96
CA GLU A 41 -19.16 -11.58 -24.91
C GLU A 41 -18.27 -11.04 -26.06
N ASN A 42 -18.37 -11.69 -27.22
CA ASN A 42 -17.83 -11.28 -28.54
C ASN A 42 -16.29 -11.12 -28.70
N GLU A 43 -15.64 -12.08 -29.37
CA GLU A 43 -14.57 -11.81 -30.35
C GLU A 43 -14.23 -13.05 -31.23
N ASN A 44 -13.73 -12.80 -32.45
CA ASN A 44 -13.48 -13.74 -33.56
C ASN A 44 -13.08 -15.19 -33.19
N LYS A 45 -13.81 -16.18 -33.75
CA LYS A 45 -13.57 -17.65 -33.66
C LYS A 45 -12.19 -18.14 -34.13
N LEU A 46 -11.34 -17.25 -34.66
CA LEU A 46 -10.00 -17.55 -35.17
C LEU A 46 -8.88 -17.29 -34.15
N ILE A 47 -9.17 -16.66 -33.00
CA ILE A 47 -8.18 -16.38 -31.95
C ILE A 47 -8.70 -16.95 -30.61
N SER A 48 -8.76 -18.26 -30.51
CA SER A 48 -8.97 -18.98 -29.24
C SER A 48 -7.63 -19.13 -28.52
N SER A 49 -7.05 -18.04 -28.03
CA SER A 49 -5.92 -18.19 -27.11
C SER A 49 -6.46 -18.69 -25.78
N THR A 50 -6.14 -19.93 -25.42
CA THR A 50 -6.33 -20.53 -24.08
C THR A 50 -5.94 -19.56 -22.95
N GLU A 51 -4.96 -18.70 -23.22
CA GLU A 51 -4.53 -17.59 -22.36
C GLU A 51 -5.63 -16.57 -22.00
N LYS A 52 -6.52 -16.24 -22.94
CA LYS A 52 -7.61 -15.29 -22.71
C LYS A 52 -8.67 -15.90 -21.79
N SER A 53 -9.07 -17.15 -22.04
CA SER A 53 -10.16 -17.81 -21.30
C SER A 53 -9.87 -17.91 -19.80
N PHE A 54 -8.64 -18.26 -19.39
CA PHE A 54 -8.33 -18.37 -17.97
C PHE A 54 -8.35 -17.00 -17.27
N LEU A 55 -7.86 -15.93 -17.91
CA LEU A 55 -7.88 -14.57 -17.37
C LEU A 55 -9.30 -14.06 -17.16
N TYR A 56 -10.21 -14.37 -18.09
CA TYR A 56 -11.62 -13.99 -17.92
C TYR A 56 -12.29 -14.72 -16.76
N ILE A 57 -12.00 -16.01 -16.53
CA ILE A 57 -12.51 -16.74 -15.35
C ILE A 57 -11.96 -16.13 -14.05
N ILE A 58 -10.68 -15.77 -14.01
CA ILE A 58 -10.08 -15.10 -12.84
C ILE A 58 -10.80 -13.77 -12.57
N ASN A 59 -10.96 -12.93 -13.60
CA ASN A 59 -11.63 -11.64 -13.47
C ASN A 59 -13.10 -11.78 -13.06
N TYR A 60 -13.82 -12.74 -13.65
CA TYR A 60 -15.20 -13.05 -13.28
C TYR A 60 -15.31 -13.45 -11.80
N SER A 61 -14.45 -14.38 -11.35
CA SER A 61 -14.41 -14.85 -9.97
C SER A 61 -14.09 -13.72 -8.99
N PHE A 62 -13.13 -12.86 -9.34
CA PHE A 62 -12.77 -11.70 -8.54
C PHE A 62 -13.91 -10.68 -8.48
N ASN A 63 -14.65 -10.45 -9.57
CA ASN A 63 -15.80 -9.56 -9.58
C ASN A 63 -16.95 -10.10 -8.71
N LEU A 64 -17.24 -11.41 -8.76
CA LEU A 64 -18.20 -12.04 -7.84
C LEU A 64 -17.82 -11.81 -6.38
N SER A 65 -16.54 -11.98 -6.05
CA SER A 65 -16.04 -11.74 -4.69
C SER A 65 -16.27 -10.29 -4.24
N LYS A 66 -16.06 -9.33 -5.15
CA LYS A 66 -16.29 -7.90 -4.90
C LYS A 66 -17.76 -7.55 -4.68
N GLU A 67 -18.65 -8.29 -5.32
CA GLU A 67 -20.09 -8.16 -5.17
C GLU A 67 -20.64 -8.94 -3.96
N LYS A 68 -19.77 -9.59 -3.17
CA LYS A 68 -20.14 -10.52 -2.08
C LYS A 68 -21.08 -11.64 -2.55
N LYS A 69 -20.93 -12.06 -3.79
CA LYS A 69 -21.62 -13.22 -4.36
C LYS A 69 -20.76 -14.46 -4.17
N ASN A 70 -21.39 -15.59 -3.90
CA ASN A 70 -20.69 -16.86 -3.75
C ASN A 70 -20.13 -17.31 -5.10
N LEU A 71 -18.91 -17.88 -5.06
CA LEU A 71 -18.31 -18.51 -6.23
C LEU A 71 -19.09 -19.79 -6.56
N PRO A 72 -19.46 -20.02 -7.84
CA PRO A 72 -20.07 -21.28 -8.23
C PRO A 72 -19.14 -22.47 -7.96
N LYS A 73 -19.71 -23.57 -7.42
CA LYS A 73 -18.94 -24.75 -6.97
C LYS A 73 -18.13 -25.43 -8.07
N ASP A 74 -18.59 -25.36 -9.32
CA ASP A 74 -17.90 -25.88 -10.49
C ASP A 74 -16.71 -25.01 -10.92
N ILE A 75 -16.83 -23.68 -10.79
CA ILE A 75 -15.69 -22.77 -10.93
C ILE A 75 -14.70 -22.99 -9.79
N GLU A 76 -15.17 -23.13 -8.55
CA GLU A 76 -14.32 -23.48 -7.41
C GLU A 76 -13.57 -24.81 -7.64
N ALA A 77 -14.28 -25.83 -8.12
CA ALA A 77 -13.68 -27.11 -8.47
C ALA A 77 -12.62 -26.99 -9.58
N LEU A 78 -12.80 -26.09 -10.54
CA LEU A 78 -11.79 -25.78 -11.55
C LEU A 78 -10.50 -25.24 -10.91
N PHE A 79 -10.59 -24.27 -9.98
CA PHE A 79 -9.44 -23.74 -9.24
C PHE A 79 -8.72 -24.81 -8.40
N LEU A 80 -9.48 -25.76 -7.84
CA LEU A 80 -8.95 -26.77 -6.93
C LEU A 80 -8.37 -28.00 -7.64
N ASN A 81 -8.94 -28.42 -8.77
CA ASN A 81 -8.65 -29.74 -9.33
C ASN A 81 -8.02 -29.71 -10.73
N ASN A 82 -8.15 -28.61 -11.48
CA ASN A 82 -7.65 -28.54 -12.86
C ASN A 82 -6.15 -28.16 -12.87
N ILE A 83 -5.30 -29.13 -13.22
CA ILE A 83 -3.83 -28.99 -13.20
C ILE A 83 -3.36 -27.88 -14.14
N PHE A 84 -3.89 -27.83 -15.36
CA PHE A 84 -3.48 -26.86 -16.38
C PHE A 84 -3.86 -25.44 -15.94
N PHE A 85 -5.08 -25.26 -15.45
CA PHE A 85 -5.54 -23.98 -14.94
C PHE A 85 -4.69 -23.49 -13.75
N LYS A 86 -4.32 -24.39 -12.82
CA LYS A 86 -3.41 -24.03 -11.71
C LYS A 86 -2.02 -23.62 -12.18
N GLU A 87 -1.44 -24.30 -13.18
CA GLU A 87 -0.16 -23.90 -13.75
C GLU A 87 -0.22 -22.48 -14.34
N GLN A 88 -1.27 -22.18 -15.11
CA GLN A 88 -1.49 -20.83 -15.65
C GLN A 88 -1.73 -19.78 -14.55
N ILE A 89 -2.48 -20.11 -13.50
CA ILE A 89 -2.66 -19.25 -12.33
C ILE A 89 -1.32 -18.98 -11.66
N ASN A 90 -0.50 -20.01 -11.42
CA ASN A 90 0.79 -19.85 -10.77
C ASN A 90 1.69 -18.89 -11.56
N ASP A 91 1.74 -19.02 -12.88
CA ASP A 91 2.54 -18.14 -13.75
C ASP A 91 2.01 -16.70 -13.72
N PHE A 92 0.68 -16.53 -13.78
CA PHE A 92 0.02 -15.23 -13.69
C PHE A 92 0.31 -14.53 -12.35
N LEU A 93 0.14 -15.24 -11.23
CA LEU A 93 0.35 -14.69 -9.89
C LEU A 93 1.83 -14.39 -9.62
N ASN A 94 2.76 -15.25 -10.08
CA ASN A 94 4.20 -14.97 -9.96
C ASN A 94 4.61 -13.71 -10.74
N LYS A 95 4.08 -13.53 -11.97
CA LYS A 95 4.31 -12.29 -12.74
C LYS A 95 3.78 -11.05 -12.00
N LYS A 96 2.56 -11.13 -11.43
CA LYS A 96 2.01 -10.04 -10.61
C LYS A 96 2.88 -9.73 -9.39
N LEU A 97 3.32 -10.75 -8.65
CA LEU A 97 4.22 -10.57 -7.50
C LEU A 97 5.55 -9.92 -7.88
N ASN A 98 6.15 -10.33 -9.00
CA ASN A 98 7.42 -9.75 -9.47
C ASN A 98 7.25 -8.27 -9.87
N ASN A 99 6.10 -7.91 -10.43
CA ASN A 99 5.83 -6.53 -10.86
C ASN A 99 5.53 -5.59 -9.69
N LEU A 100 5.02 -6.09 -8.55
CA LEU A 100 4.73 -5.27 -7.36
C LEU A 100 5.92 -4.42 -6.88
N ILE A 101 7.14 -4.95 -7.00
CA ILE A 101 8.38 -4.31 -6.53
C ILE A 101 9.12 -3.59 -7.67
N ASN A 102 8.95 -4.08 -8.90
CA ASN A 102 9.76 -3.62 -10.03
C ASN A 102 9.13 -2.47 -10.82
N ASP A 103 7.80 -2.37 -10.87
CA ASP A 103 7.08 -1.31 -11.58
C ASP A 103 6.74 -0.13 -10.68
N ASN A 104 7.21 1.06 -11.07
CA ASN A 104 7.25 2.23 -10.18
C ASN A 104 5.93 2.98 -10.05
N ASP A 105 5.10 3.06 -11.09
CA ASP A 105 4.19 4.20 -11.19
C ASP A 105 2.71 3.86 -11.41
N ASN A 106 2.37 2.63 -11.78
CA ASN A 106 1.01 2.30 -12.24
C ASN A 106 0.29 1.18 -11.49
N ILE A 107 0.91 0.60 -10.46
CA ILE A 107 0.33 -0.53 -9.72
C ILE A 107 -0.18 -0.06 -8.36
N HIS A 108 -1.46 -0.37 -8.07
CA HIS A 108 -2.01 -0.28 -6.73
C HIS A 108 -1.56 -1.50 -5.92
N PHE A 109 -0.45 -1.34 -5.21
CA PHE A 109 0.25 -2.41 -4.49
C PHE A 109 -0.69 -3.31 -3.65
N ILE A 110 -1.60 -2.69 -2.88
CA ILE A 110 -2.53 -3.43 -2.01
C ILE A 110 -3.62 -4.15 -2.80
N ASN A 111 -4.18 -3.52 -3.84
CA ASN A 111 -5.22 -4.16 -4.65
C ASN A 111 -4.72 -5.45 -5.31
N GLU A 112 -3.46 -5.43 -5.75
CA GLU A 112 -2.78 -6.60 -6.31
C GLU A 112 -2.53 -7.68 -5.25
N ILE A 113 -2.06 -7.32 -4.05
CA ILE A 113 -1.95 -8.26 -2.93
C ILE A 113 -3.31 -8.89 -2.61
N ASN A 114 -4.36 -8.09 -2.56
CA ASN A 114 -5.71 -8.53 -2.23
C ASN A 114 -6.25 -9.50 -3.29
N LEU A 115 -5.96 -9.26 -4.57
CA LEU A 115 -6.29 -10.17 -5.67
C LEU A 115 -5.54 -11.50 -5.54
N ILE A 116 -4.23 -11.45 -5.26
CA ILE A 116 -3.42 -12.68 -5.12
C ILE A 116 -3.93 -13.50 -3.93
N ILE A 117 -4.14 -12.84 -2.79
CA ILE A 117 -4.69 -13.46 -1.58
C ILE A 117 -6.04 -14.11 -1.88
N PHE A 118 -6.97 -13.40 -2.52
CA PHE A 118 -8.27 -13.94 -2.89
C PHE A 118 -8.16 -15.21 -3.73
N ILE A 119 -7.34 -15.20 -4.79
CA ILE A 119 -7.18 -16.38 -5.66
C ILE A 119 -6.57 -17.55 -4.87
N THR A 120 -5.58 -17.27 -4.02
CA THR A 120 -4.96 -18.30 -3.18
C THR A 120 -5.84 -18.81 -2.05
N SER A 121 -6.91 -18.11 -1.67
CA SER A 121 -7.85 -18.53 -0.62
C SER A 121 -9.08 -19.29 -1.14
N ILE A 122 -9.24 -19.42 -2.47
CA ILE A 122 -10.33 -20.20 -3.07
C ILE A 122 -10.30 -21.63 -2.52
N GLY A 123 -11.45 -22.08 -2.00
CA GLY A 123 -11.61 -23.37 -1.31
C GLY A 123 -11.79 -23.27 0.21
N THR A 124 -11.68 -22.07 0.81
CA THR A 124 -11.81 -21.90 2.27
C THR A 124 -13.04 -21.13 2.71
N ASP A 125 -13.82 -20.51 1.81
CA ASP A 125 -14.88 -19.53 2.12
C ASP A 125 -14.42 -18.34 3.01
N LYS A 126 -13.12 -18.24 3.31
CA LYS A 126 -12.54 -17.22 4.19
C LYS A 126 -11.91 -16.09 3.41
N ASN A 127 -12.07 -14.89 3.94
CA ASN A 127 -11.42 -13.68 3.45
C ASN A 127 -10.39 -13.25 4.49
N ILE A 128 -9.12 -13.22 4.10
CA ILE A 128 -8.03 -12.76 5.00
C ILE A 128 -8.20 -11.28 5.33
N ILE A 129 -9.00 -10.53 4.57
CA ILE A 129 -9.25 -9.11 4.81
C ILE A 129 -10.62 -8.99 5.47
N ASN A 130 -10.64 -8.52 6.70
CA ASN A 130 -11.88 -8.26 7.40
C ASN A 130 -12.57 -7.02 6.80
N ILE A 131 -13.83 -6.83 7.20
CA ILE A 131 -14.66 -5.73 6.69
C ILE A 131 -14.04 -4.34 6.99
N SER A 132 -13.04 -4.24 7.87
CA SER A 132 -12.36 -2.99 8.27
C SER A 132 -10.99 -2.80 7.60
N ASN A 133 -10.65 -3.60 6.59
CA ASN A 133 -9.33 -3.64 5.95
C ASN A 133 -8.21 -3.99 6.94
N GLU A 134 -8.50 -4.76 7.98
CA GLU A 134 -7.52 -5.39 8.87
C GLU A 134 -7.39 -6.86 8.46
N TYR A 135 -6.18 -7.42 8.50
CA TYR A 135 -6.04 -8.84 8.21
C TYR A 135 -6.60 -9.65 9.38
N ASP A 136 -7.50 -10.56 9.05
CA ASP A 136 -8.07 -11.50 9.99
C ASP A 136 -7.11 -12.69 10.14
N LEU A 137 -6.39 -12.70 11.26
CA LEU A 137 -5.45 -13.76 11.60
C LEU A 137 -6.13 -15.12 11.79
N GLU A 138 -7.41 -15.14 12.17
CA GLU A 138 -8.19 -16.38 12.29
C GLU A 138 -8.44 -16.95 10.88
N SER A 139 -8.93 -16.11 9.97
CA SER A 139 -9.10 -16.47 8.55
C SER A 139 -7.80 -16.91 7.90
N LEU A 140 -6.67 -16.25 8.21
CA LEU A 140 -5.35 -16.65 7.72
C LEU A 140 -4.95 -18.04 8.22
N SER A 141 -5.13 -18.29 9.51
CA SER A 141 -4.85 -19.59 10.13
C SER A 141 -5.67 -20.71 9.48
N GLU A 142 -6.96 -20.49 9.25
CA GLU A 142 -7.83 -21.47 8.59
C GLU A 142 -7.40 -21.78 7.15
N ILE A 143 -6.93 -20.78 6.39
CA ILE A 143 -6.37 -20.99 5.05
C ILE A 143 -5.11 -21.85 5.12
N PHE A 144 -4.23 -21.63 6.10
CA PHE A 144 -3.08 -22.50 6.30
C PHE A 144 -3.48 -23.94 6.64
N ARG A 145 -4.47 -24.15 7.50
CA ARG A 145 -5.01 -25.50 7.79
C ARG A 145 -5.58 -26.17 6.56
N PHE A 146 -6.25 -25.41 5.69
CA PHE A 146 -6.72 -25.93 4.41
C PHE A 146 -5.56 -26.41 3.55
N TYR A 147 -4.52 -25.60 3.34
CA TYR A 147 -3.35 -25.99 2.55
C TYR A 147 -2.62 -27.20 3.14
N GLU A 148 -2.38 -27.23 4.44
CA GLU A 148 -1.73 -28.34 5.14
C GLU A 148 -2.45 -29.67 4.88
N ASN A 149 -3.77 -29.70 5.08
CA ASN A 149 -4.57 -30.89 4.87
C ASN A 149 -4.68 -31.27 3.39
N HIS A 150 -4.89 -30.27 2.52
CA HIS A 150 -5.08 -30.51 1.09
C HIS A 150 -3.80 -30.99 0.42
N LEU A 151 -2.64 -30.38 0.70
CA LEU A 151 -1.34 -30.82 0.21
C LEU A 151 -1.01 -32.23 0.69
N LYS A 152 -1.26 -32.55 1.96
CA LYS A 152 -1.07 -33.90 2.50
C LYS A 152 -1.89 -34.93 1.74
N ASN A 153 -3.17 -34.65 1.48
CA ASN A 153 -4.05 -35.55 0.73
C ASN A 153 -3.60 -35.69 -0.73
N LEU A 154 -3.23 -34.59 -1.38
CA LEU A 154 -2.76 -34.60 -2.78
C LEU A 154 -1.47 -35.36 -2.95
N PHE A 155 -0.55 -35.29 -1.98
CA PHE A 155 0.71 -36.03 -2.02
C PHE A 155 0.49 -37.53 -2.22
N PHE A 156 -0.51 -38.11 -1.53
CA PHE A 156 -0.84 -39.53 -1.65
C PHE A 156 -1.76 -39.88 -2.83
N THR A 157 -2.52 -38.92 -3.37
CA THR A 157 -3.58 -39.19 -4.36
C THR A 157 -3.24 -38.73 -5.77
N ASN A 158 -2.63 -37.55 -5.94
CA ASN A 158 -2.31 -36.97 -7.24
C ASN A 158 -1.05 -36.11 -7.17
N LYS A 159 0.10 -36.72 -7.45
CA LYS A 159 1.42 -36.08 -7.36
C LYS A 159 1.60 -34.88 -8.30
N LYS A 160 0.97 -34.88 -9.49
CA LYS A 160 1.04 -33.71 -10.40
C LYS A 160 0.28 -32.51 -9.82
N LEU A 161 -0.95 -32.75 -9.36
CA LEU A 161 -1.78 -31.70 -8.75
C LEU A 161 -1.17 -31.19 -7.43
N PHE A 162 -0.48 -32.06 -6.68
CA PHE A 162 0.32 -31.68 -5.53
C PHE A 162 1.35 -30.60 -5.89
N PHE A 163 2.19 -30.80 -6.91
CA PHE A 163 3.23 -29.81 -7.26
C PHE A 163 2.65 -28.46 -7.68
N SER A 164 1.59 -28.45 -8.50
CA SER A 164 0.94 -27.19 -8.90
C SER A 164 0.30 -26.48 -7.71
N THR A 165 -0.29 -27.22 -6.77
CA THR A 165 -0.89 -26.65 -5.54
C THR A 165 0.17 -26.20 -4.54
N PHE A 166 1.29 -26.91 -4.44
CA PHE A 166 2.43 -26.53 -3.61
C PHE A 166 3.03 -25.20 -4.09
N ASN A 167 3.17 -25.01 -5.41
CA ASN A 167 3.60 -23.71 -5.95
C ASN A 167 2.62 -22.57 -5.60
N LEU A 168 1.30 -22.84 -5.60
CA LEU A 168 0.30 -21.86 -5.18
C LEU A 168 0.44 -21.49 -3.68
N TYR A 169 0.71 -22.49 -2.83
CA TYR A 169 1.04 -22.27 -1.41
C TYR A 169 2.31 -21.41 -1.23
N ILE A 170 3.37 -21.67 -2.01
CA ILE A 170 4.59 -20.85 -2.01
C ILE A 170 4.28 -19.41 -2.44
N ILE A 171 3.40 -19.20 -3.42
CA ILE A 171 2.95 -17.86 -3.85
C ILE A 171 2.21 -17.14 -2.72
N LEU A 172 1.32 -17.82 -1.99
CA LEU A 172 0.65 -17.25 -0.81
C LEU A 172 1.68 -16.77 0.22
N LEU A 173 2.65 -17.61 0.59
CA LEU A 173 3.69 -17.24 1.55
C LEU A 173 4.55 -16.05 1.05
N LYS A 174 4.91 -16.00 -0.23
CA LYS A 174 5.60 -14.84 -0.84
C LYS A 174 4.75 -13.57 -0.79
N THR A 175 3.45 -13.69 -1.01
CA THR A 175 2.50 -12.58 -0.93
C THR A 175 2.43 -12.02 0.49
N LEU A 176 2.45 -12.88 1.50
CA LEU A 176 2.49 -12.47 2.90
C LEU A 176 3.80 -11.75 3.27
N ILE A 177 4.94 -12.14 2.68
CA ILE A 177 6.21 -11.38 2.85
C ILE A 177 6.05 -9.95 2.30
N GLN A 178 5.47 -9.78 1.11
CA GLN A 178 5.21 -8.44 0.55
C GLN A 178 4.21 -7.65 1.39
N LEU A 179 3.20 -8.34 1.92
CA LEU A 179 2.25 -7.73 2.82
C LEU A 179 2.93 -7.22 4.09
N ILE A 180 3.75 -8.04 4.74
CA ILE A 180 4.53 -7.65 5.93
C ILE A 180 5.42 -6.45 5.61
N ALA A 181 6.06 -6.43 4.43
CA ALA A 181 6.85 -5.28 4.00
C ALA A 181 6.01 -3.99 3.95
N SER A 182 4.76 -4.03 3.46
CA SER A 182 3.86 -2.87 3.54
C SER A 182 3.41 -2.53 4.95
N TYR A 183 3.27 -3.52 5.83
CA TYR A 183 2.88 -3.32 7.22
C TYR A 183 4.00 -2.73 8.06
N SER A 184 5.26 -3.00 7.70
CA SER A 184 6.45 -2.40 8.32
C SER A 184 6.46 -0.87 8.25
N ILE A 185 5.73 -0.33 7.29
CA ILE A 185 5.55 1.07 7.01
C ILE A 185 4.35 1.65 7.77
N ASN A 186 3.29 0.87 8.00
CA ASN A 186 2.11 1.30 8.75
C ASN A 186 2.43 1.47 10.23
N LEU A 187 2.31 2.69 10.76
CA LEU A 187 2.67 3.00 12.16
C LEU A 187 1.85 2.19 13.17
N ILE A 188 0.60 1.86 12.85
CA ILE A 188 -0.36 1.24 13.77
C ILE A 188 -0.26 -0.29 13.73
N LYS A 189 -0.03 -0.87 12.55
CA LYS A 189 -0.14 -2.32 12.31
C LYS A 189 1.18 -3.10 12.45
N LYS A 190 2.20 -2.50 13.06
CA LYS A 190 3.50 -3.17 13.29
C LYS A 190 3.40 -4.35 14.26
N SER A 191 2.44 -4.34 15.17
CA SER A 191 2.18 -5.46 16.10
C SER A 191 1.86 -6.75 15.34
N ASP A 192 1.01 -6.64 14.33
CA ASP A 192 0.42 -7.78 13.63
C ASP A 192 1.45 -8.53 12.78
N ILE A 193 2.59 -7.90 12.48
CA ILE A 193 3.69 -8.49 11.68
C ILE A 193 4.20 -9.78 12.33
N PHE A 194 4.44 -9.76 13.64
CA PHE A 194 5.02 -10.90 14.33
C PHE A 194 4.03 -12.06 14.43
N GLU A 195 2.75 -11.77 14.61
CA GLU A 195 1.68 -12.77 14.61
C GLU A 195 1.55 -13.46 13.24
N ILE A 196 1.67 -12.71 12.14
CA ILE A 196 1.72 -13.29 10.78
C ILE A 196 2.96 -14.17 10.60
N ILE A 197 4.14 -13.73 11.06
CA ILE A 197 5.39 -14.50 10.96
C ILE A 197 5.30 -15.80 11.76
N GLU A 198 4.67 -15.78 12.94
CA GLU A 198 4.44 -16.98 13.75
C GLU A 198 3.53 -17.98 13.04
N LEU A 199 2.39 -17.53 12.50
CA LEU A 199 1.49 -18.39 11.72
C LEU A 199 2.19 -18.99 10.49
N MET A 200 2.99 -18.18 9.78
CA MET A 200 3.80 -18.64 8.64
C MET A 200 4.83 -19.70 9.07
N THR A 201 5.49 -19.49 10.21
CA THR A 201 6.48 -20.43 10.75
C THR A 201 5.82 -21.75 11.13
N GLU A 202 4.65 -21.69 11.76
CA GLU A 202 3.88 -22.86 12.16
C GLU A 202 3.45 -23.70 10.96
N THR A 203 2.82 -23.08 9.95
CA THR A 203 2.35 -23.80 8.75
C THR A 203 3.51 -24.44 7.98
N ILE A 204 4.64 -23.72 7.87
CA ILE A 204 5.86 -24.23 7.23
C ILE A 204 6.34 -25.50 7.94
N ASN A 205 6.39 -25.48 9.28
CA ASN A 205 6.81 -26.63 10.07
C ASN A 205 5.85 -27.80 9.90
N ILE A 206 4.54 -27.56 9.90
CA ILE A 206 3.55 -28.62 9.73
C ILE A 206 3.68 -29.27 8.35
N VAL A 207 3.79 -28.49 7.28
CA VAL A 207 3.99 -29.02 5.93
C VAL A 207 5.29 -29.85 5.87
N LYS A 208 6.39 -29.37 6.46
CA LYS A 208 7.67 -30.09 6.50
C LYS A 208 7.62 -31.40 7.28
N PHE A 209 6.86 -31.46 8.37
CA PHE A 209 6.79 -32.66 9.23
C PHE A 209 5.69 -33.65 8.82
N THR A 210 4.71 -33.22 8.03
CA THR A 210 3.57 -34.06 7.63
C THR A 210 3.66 -34.60 6.21
N ILE A 211 4.54 -34.05 5.38
CA ILE A 211 4.72 -34.41 3.98
C ILE A 211 6.20 -34.71 3.72
N GLU A 212 6.48 -35.83 3.03
CA GLU A 212 7.84 -36.20 2.61
C GLU A 212 8.26 -35.38 1.37
N LEU A 213 8.61 -34.12 1.61
CA LEU A 213 9.10 -33.19 0.60
C LEU A 213 10.50 -33.58 0.10
N ASP A 214 10.77 -33.36 -1.18
CA ASP A 214 12.13 -33.52 -1.71
C ASP A 214 13.02 -32.31 -1.40
N ASP A 215 14.32 -32.43 -1.74
CA ASP A 215 15.30 -31.36 -1.50
C ASP A 215 14.92 -30.04 -2.19
N TYR A 216 14.26 -30.10 -3.35
CA TYR A 216 13.87 -28.91 -4.10
C TYR A 216 12.71 -28.17 -3.41
N GLU A 217 11.68 -28.90 -2.96
CA GLU A 217 10.59 -28.31 -2.17
C GLU A 217 11.05 -27.79 -0.81
N LEU A 218 11.92 -28.54 -0.13
CA LEU A 218 12.50 -28.13 1.15
C LEU A 218 13.32 -26.84 0.99
N CYS A 219 14.13 -26.72 -0.07
CA CYS A 219 14.88 -25.50 -0.35
C CYS A 219 13.96 -24.28 -0.53
N LYS A 220 12.83 -24.44 -1.25
CA LYS A 220 11.86 -23.35 -1.45
C LYS A 220 11.25 -22.86 -0.14
N ILE A 221 10.80 -23.78 0.73
CA ILE A 221 10.20 -23.42 2.01
C ILE A 221 11.24 -22.83 2.97
N ASN A 222 12.42 -23.44 3.07
CA ASN A 222 13.49 -22.96 3.92
C ASN A 222 13.96 -21.55 3.49
N ASN A 223 13.98 -21.26 2.19
CA ASN A 223 14.29 -19.92 1.70
C ASN A 223 13.27 -18.87 2.16
N LEU A 224 11.96 -19.20 2.14
CA LEU A 224 10.94 -18.29 2.64
C LEU A 224 11.08 -18.07 4.15
N GLN A 225 11.40 -19.14 4.88
CA GLN A 225 11.73 -19.07 6.31
C GLN A 225 12.92 -18.17 6.60
N GLY A 226 13.99 -18.30 5.83
CA GLY A 226 15.14 -17.41 5.92
C GLY A 226 14.74 -15.96 5.63
N LYS A 227 14.04 -15.71 4.51
CA LYS A 227 13.63 -14.37 4.06
C LYS A 227 12.92 -13.57 5.14
N TYR A 228 11.88 -14.09 5.80
CA TYR A 228 11.19 -13.29 6.82
C TYR A 228 12.06 -13.02 8.07
N LEU A 229 12.96 -13.94 8.44
CA LEU A 229 13.88 -13.71 9.56
C LEU A 229 14.81 -12.54 9.26
N TYR A 230 15.51 -12.54 8.13
CA TYR A 230 16.49 -11.47 7.85
C TYR A 230 15.85 -10.18 7.32
N TYR A 231 14.68 -10.25 6.69
CA TYR A 231 13.93 -9.06 6.26
C TYR A 231 13.27 -8.33 7.42
N PHE A 232 12.74 -9.00 8.45
CA PHE A 232 11.83 -8.35 9.41
C PHE A 232 12.29 -8.32 10.87
N SER A 233 13.36 -9.03 11.26
CA SER A 233 13.88 -8.95 12.64
C SER A 233 14.24 -7.51 13.07
N HIS A 234 14.60 -6.63 12.12
CA HIS A 234 14.88 -5.22 12.40
C HIS A 234 13.66 -4.38 12.81
N LEU A 235 12.45 -4.95 12.77
CA LEU A 235 11.19 -4.31 13.16
C LEU A 235 10.83 -4.51 14.63
N GLU A 236 11.54 -5.39 15.35
CA GLU A 236 11.30 -5.62 16.79
C GLU A 236 11.40 -4.30 17.57
N ASN A 237 10.41 -4.03 18.41
CA ASN A 237 10.38 -2.83 19.23
C ASN A 237 11.11 -3.08 20.55
N ILE A 238 12.42 -2.84 20.55
CA ILE A 238 13.27 -3.00 21.73
C ILE A 238 13.32 -1.66 22.45
N SER A 239 12.69 -1.58 23.63
CA SER A 239 12.78 -0.40 24.50
C SER A 239 13.79 -0.62 25.61
N LEU A 240 14.57 0.42 25.94
CA LEU A 240 15.39 0.42 27.13
C LEU A 240 14.50 0.62 28.36
N GLU A 241 14.23 -0.45 29.09
CA GLU A 241 13.49 -0.47 30.35
C GLU A 241 14.45 -0.37 31.53
N ASN A 242 14.11 0.47 32.53
CA ASN A 242 14.84 0.60 33.80
C ASN A 242 16.35 0.87 33.67
N ASP A 243 16.78 1.52 32.57
CA ASP A 243 18.18 1.78 32.22
C ASP A 243 19.08 0.52 32.16
N ASP A 244 18.49 -0.66 31.94
CA ASP A 244 19.21 -1.93 31.79
C ASP A 244 19.83 -2.05 30.39
N LEU A 245 21.03 -1.49 30.24
CA LEU A 245 21.79 -1.50 29.00
C LEU A 245 22.17 -2.92 28.55
N ASP A 246 22.44 -3.83 29.47
CA ASP A 246 22.89 -5.18 29.12
C ASP A 246 21.77 -5.98 28.46
N ASN A 247 20.57 -5.98 29.06
CA ASN A 247 19.43 -6.64 28.45
C ASN A 247 18.99 -5.94 27.16
N TYR A 248 19.06 -4.61 27.10
CA TYR A 248 18.83 -3.86 25.87
C TYR A 248 19.77 -4.32 24.74
N PHE A 249 21.09 -4.36 24.97
CA PHE A 249 22.04 -4.81 23.96
C PHE A 249 21.93 -6.30 23.64
N LYS A 250 21.61 -7.18 24.60
CA LYS A 250 21.34 -8.60 24.32
C LYS A 250 20.19 -8.79 23.34
N ASN A 251 19.11 -8.03 23.48
CA ASN A 251 17.97 -8.11 22.56
C ASN A 251 18.34 -7.65 21.14
N TYR A 252 19.15 -6.59 21.02
CA TYR A 252 19.67 -6.15 19.72
C TYR A 252 20.61 -7.17 19.09
N LEU A 253 21.46 -7.80 19.89
CA LEU A 253 22.34 -8.86 19.44
C LEU A 253 21.56 -10.09 18.97
N LEU A 254 20.53 -10.49 19.72
CA LEU A 254 19.64 -11.59 19.33
C LEU A 254 18.96 -11.31 17.98
N CYS A 255 18.50 -10.08 17.74
CA CYS A 255 17.96 -9.70 16.44
C CYS A 255 18.98 -9.81 15.31
N LEU A 256 20.23 -9.39 15.53
CA LEU A 256 21.30 -9.55 14.53
C LEU A 256 21.60 -11.03 14.24
N GLU A 257 21.67 -11.86 15.29
CA GLU A 257 21.89 -13.31 15.16
C GLU A 257 20.73 -13.96 14.38
N LYS A 258 19.47 -13.59 14.64
CA LYS A 258 18.31 -14.03 13.84
C LYS A 258 18.42 -13.62 12.37
N GLN A 259 18.91 -12.41 12.07
CA GLN A 259 19.11 -11.97 10.69
C GLN A 259 20.21 -12.81 10.01
N GLU A 260 21.32 -13.05 10.71
CA GLU A 260 22.41 -13.90 10.20
C GLU A 260 21.92 -15.32 9.90
N ASP A 261 21.20 -15.93 10.83
CA ASP A 261 20.65 -17.27 10.68
C ASP A 261 19.68 -17.33 9.49
N GLY A 262 18.82 -16.32 9.37
CA GLY A 262 17.89 -16.19 8.25
C GLY A 262 18.59 -16.11 6.89
N PHE A 263 19.58 -15.23 6.75
CA PHE A 263 20.33 -15.08 5.50
C PHE A 263 21.14 -16.33 5.17
N THR A 264 21.77 -16.94 6.17
CA THR A 264 22.53 -18.20 6.02
C THR A 264 21.62 -19.33 5.58
N LEU A 265 20.41 -19.43 6.15
CA LEU A 265 19.41 -20.41 5.74
C LEU A 265 19.02 -20.21 4.27
N SER A 266 18.69 -19.00 3.84
CA SER A 266 18.37 -18.71 2.44
C SER A 266 19.54 -19.01 1.49
N SER A 267 20.76 -18.59 1.86
CA SER A 267 21.98 -18.80 1.06
C SER A 267 22.30 -20.29 0.89
N ASN A 268 22.28 -21.05 1.98
CA ASN A 268 22.55 -22.50 1.97
C ASN A 268 21.50 -23.30 1.17
N ASN A 269 20.29 -22.75 1.01
CA ASN A 269 19.22 -23.35 0.20
C ASN A 269 19.15 -22.76 -1.21
N ASN A 270 20.25 -22.18 -1.73
CA ASN A 270 20.34 -21.58 -3.06
C ASN A 270 19.25 -20.55 -3.35
N PHE A 271 18.81 -19.82 -2.32
CA PHE A 271 17.68 -18.91 -2.37
C PHE A 271 16.42 -19.52 -3.01
N GLY A 272 16.17 -20.81 -2.76
CA GLY A 272 14.99 -21.53 -3.24
C GLY A 272 14.96 -21.76 -4.76
N TYR A 273 16.12 -21.69 -5.44
CA TYR A 273 16.26 -21.84 -6.89
C TYR A 273 15.46 -20.81 -7.71
N GLU A 274 15.22 -19.62 -7.16
CA GLU A 274 14.59 -18.52 -7.89
C GLU A 274 15.53 -18.02 -8.99
N LYS A 275 15.07 -18.00 -10.25
CA LYS A 275 15.90 -17.70 -11.43
C LYS A 275 16.37 -16.24 -11.51
N ASP A 276 15.62 -15.33 -10.91
CA ASP A 276 15.81 -13.88 -11.04
C ASP A 276 16.46 -13.23 -9.79
N ILE A 277 17.02 -14.03 -8.87
CA ILE A 277 17.70 -13.49 -7.69
C ILE A 277 19.13 -13.09 -8.04
N ASP A 278 19.41 -11.81 -7.84
CA ASP A 278 20.77 -11.29 -7.71
C ASP A 278 21.23 -11.45 -6.24
N LYS A 279 22.26 -12.28 -6.04
CA LYS A 279 22.80 -12.59 -4.71
C LYS A 279 23.44 -11.38 -4.05
N ASP A 280 24.03 -10.47 -4.83
CA ASP A 280 24.66 -9.27 -4.32
C ASP A 280 23.59 -8.28 -3.85
N LEU A 281 22.51 -8.12 -4.63
CA LEU A 281 21.36 -7.31 -4.21
C LEU A 281 20.70 -7.87 -2.94
N GLU A 282 20.56 -9.18 -2.80
CA GLU A 282 20.04 -9.79 -1.57
C GLU A 282 20.98 -9.58 -0.37
N PHE A 283 22.29 -9.66 -0.56
CA PHE A 283 23.25 -9.33 0.48
C PHE A 283 23.16 -7.85 0.88
N PHE A 284 22.99 -6.93 -0.07
CA PHE A 284 22.78 -5.52 0.24
C PHE A 284 21.50 -5.28 1.04
N LYS A 285 20.39 -5.97 0.74
CA LYS A 285 19.18 -5.93 1.59
C LYS A 285 19.46 -6.41 3.00
N PHE A 286 20.15 -7.54 3.15
CA PHE A 286 20.55 -8.11 4.44
C PHE A 286 21.38 -7.13 5.27
N ARG A 287 22.45 -6.57 4.69
CA ARG A 287 23.28 -5.52 5.32
C ARG A 287 22.45 -4.29 5.68
N ASN A 288 21.57 -3.87 4.78
CA ASN A 288 20.75 -2.68 4.97
C ASN A 288 19.79 -2.82 6.16
N TYR A 289 19.07 -3.95 6.28
CA TYR A 289 18.19 -4.17 7.43
C TYR A 289 18.92 -4.24 8.76
N ALA A 290 20.12 -4.84 8.79
CA ALA A 290 20.97 -4.81 9.98
C ALA A 290 21.43 -3.39 10.34
N SER A 291 21.81 -2.57 9.34
CA SER A 291 22.15 -1.17 9.57
C SER A 291 20.98 -0.37 10.13
N ILE A 292 19.74 -0.59 9.66
CA ILE A 292 18.55 0.06 10.22
C ILE A 292 18.38 -0.28 11.70
N LEU A 293 18.49 -1.56 12.05
CA LEU A 293 18.37 -2.03 13.43
C LEU A 293 19.36 -1.29 14.34
N LEU A 294 20.63 -1.25 13.93
CA LEU A 294 21.69 -0.62 14.72
C LEU A 294 21.59 0.91 14.75
N LEU A 295 21.21 1.55 13.65
CA LEU A 295 21.00 3.00 13.62
C LEU A 295 19.80 3.43 14.50
N LYS A 296 18.74 2.60 14.60
CA LYS A 296 17.64 2.84 15.57
C LYS A 296 18.16 2.83 17.00
N MET A 297 18.96 1.82 17.35
CA MET A 297 19.58 1.68 18.67
C MET A 297 20.43 2.91 19.02
N ILE A 298 21.36 3.27 18.13
CA ILE A 298 22.28 4.39 18.32
C ILE A 298 21.51 5.70 18.48
N LYS A 299 20.48 5.92 17.66
CA LYS A 299 19.62 7.11 17.73
C LYS A 299 18.86 7.20 19.06
N GLU A 300 18.32 6.10 19.58
CA GLU A 300 17.67 6.09 20.89
C GLU A 300 18.65 6.44 22.02
N LEU A 301 19.83 5.81 22.01
CA LEU A 301 20.86 6.04 23.03
C LEU A 301 21.40 7.48 23.01
N LYS A 302 21.60 8.05 21.82
CA LYS A 302 21.99 9.47 21.66
C LYS A 302 20.93 10.41 22.23
N ASN A 303 19.64 10.14 21.96
CA ASN A 303 18.56 10.96 22.53
C ASN A 303 18.51 10.92 24.06
N LYS A 304 19.01 9.85 24.68
CA LYS A 304 19.10 9.68 26.13
C LYS A 304 20.44 10.15 26.73
N ASN A 305 21.42 10.59 25.91
CA ASN A 305 22.76 11.01 26.32
C ASN A 305 23.53 9.96 27.16
N ILE A 306 23.41 8.68 26.81
CA ILE A 306 24.08 7.58 27.54
C ILE A 306 25.45 7.29 26.91
N ASP A 307 26.50 7.06 27.71
CA ASP A 307 27.78 6.51 27.23
C ASP A 307 27.71 4.98 27.23
N TYR A 308 27.77 4.38 26.05
CA TYR A 308 27.61 2.94 25.83
C TYR A 308 28.79 2.31 25.08
N TYR A 309 29.76 3.11 24.63
CA TYR A 309 30.81 2.59 23.73
C TYR A 309 31.65 1.50 24.41
N LYS A 310 31.81 1.56 25.74
CA LYS A 310 32.59 0.60 26.52
C LYS A 310 31.81 -0.66 26.92
N ASN A 311 30.50 -0.74 26.68
CA ASN A 311 29.70 -1.89 27.07
C ASN A 311 30.12 -3.14 26.27
N GLU A 312 30.27 -4.28 26.95
CA GLU A 312 30.76 -5.52 26.33
C GLU A 312 29.81 -6.07 25.25
N TYR A 313 28.50 -5.99 25.48
CA TYR A 313 27.50 -6.44 24.52
C TYR A 313 27.45 -5.51 23.31
N PHE A 314 27.57 -4.19 23.51
CA PHE A 314 27.71 -3.25 22.39
C PHE A 314 28.95 -3.56 21.54
N GLN A 315 30.09 -3.81 22.17
CA GLN A 315 31.32 -4.22 21.46
C GLN A 315 31.16 -5.56 20.74
N LYS A 316 30.40 -6.51 21.30
CA LYS A 316 30.04 -7.76 20.63
C LYS A 316 29.17 -7.50 19.39
N ILE A 317 28.16 -6.63 19.49
CA ILE A 317 27.32 -6.20 18.36
C ILE A 317 28.18 -5.64 17.22
N VAL A 318 29.08 -4.70 17.54
CA VAL A 318 29.97 -4.10 16.54
C VAL A 318 30.81 -5.19 15.86
N LYS A 319 31.48 -6.05 16.62
CA LYS A 319 32.29 -7.15 16.07
C LYS A 319 31.47 -8.10 15.19
N THR A 320 30.25 -8.46 15.61
CA THR A 320 29.34 -9.29 14.82
C THR A 320 28.99 -8.61 13.50
N TYR A 321 28.69 -7.31 13.51
CA TYR A 321 28.39 -6.54 12.30
C TYR A 321 29.53 -6.65 11.27
N TYR A 322 30.76 -6.30 11.66
CA TYR A 322 31.91 -6.38 10.74
C TYR A 322 32.21 -7.81 10.28
N LYS A 323 32.02 -8.81 11.13
CA LYS A 323 32.29 -10.20 10.76
C LYS A 323 31.30 -10.74 9.72
N LYS A 324 30.05 -10.26 9.72
CA LYS A 324 28.94 -10.92 9.02
C LYS A 324 28.27 -10.07 7.94
N PHE A 325 28.43 -8.76 8.00
CA PHE A 325 27.73 -7.80 7.14
C PHE A 325 28.68 -6.89 6.35
N SER A 326 30.00 -7.03 6.55
CA SER A 326 31.01 -6.31 5.77
C SER A 326 31.08 -6.82 4.33
N ILE A 327 31.38 -5.89 3.41
CA ILE A 327 31.58 -6.20 1.99
C ILE A 327 33.02 -6.68 1.77
N ASP A 328 33.98 -6.08 2.48
CA ASP A 328 35.39 -6.46 2.43
C ASP A 328 35.79 -7.21 3.70
N GLU A 329 36.46 -8.35 3.55
CA GLU A 329 37.01 -9.13 4.68
C GLU A 329 38.04 -8.33 5.52
N ASN A 330 38.55 -7.21 4.97
CA ASN A 330 39.54 -6.33 5.59
C ASN A 330 38.94 -5.00 6.13
N GLU A 331 37.62 -4.85 6.17
CA GLU A 331 36.97 -3.64 6.70
C GLU A 331 37.36 -3.45 8.18
N LYS A 332 38.06 -2.35 8.49
CA LYS A 332 38.55 -2.09 9.85
C LYS A 332 37.39 -1.72 10.76
N ILE A 333 37.39 -2.29 11.96
CA ILE A 333 36.43 -1.91 13.01
C ILE A 333 36.60 -0.43 13.32
N ALA A 334 35.50 0.33 13.22
CA ALA A 334 35.45 1.75 13.52
C ALA A 334 35.98 2.07 14.93
N ASN A 335 36.79 3.13 15.02
CA ASN A 335 37.39 3.60 16.26
C ASN A 335 36.48 4.58 17.03
N SER A 336 35.37 5.02 16.42
CA SER A 336 34.38 5.89 17.06
C SER A 336 32.95 5.55 16.63
N ILE A 337 31.96 6.06 17.38
CA ILE A 337 30.54 5.88 17.05
C ILE A 337 30.20 6.61 15.75
N GLU A 338 30.77 7.79 15.52
CA GLU A 338 30.53 8.58 14.29
C GLU A 338 31.07 7.86 13.06
N GLU A 339 32.21 7.19 13.18
CA GLU A 339 32.77 6.36 12.10
C GLU A 339 31.89 5.14 11.85
N PHE A 340 31.41 4.48 12.91
CA PHE A 340 30.50 3.34 12.78
C PHE A 340 29.18 3.74 12.12
N GLU A 341 28.57 4.85 12.54
CA GLU A 341 27.33 5.39 11.92
C GLU A 341 27.51 5.67 10.43
N LYS A 342 28.64 6.25 10.02
CA LYS A 342 28.92 6.49 8.59
C LYS A 342 28.95 5.19 7.79
N ILE A 343 29.52 4.12 8.34
CA ILE A 343 29.56 2.79 7.73
C ILE A 343 28.16 2.18 7.63
N LEU A 344 27.35 2.33 8.67
CA LEU A 344 25.94 1.90 8.65
C LEU A 344 25.13 2.69 7.61
N ILE A 345 25.31 4.01 7.52
CA ILE A 345 24.63 4.85 6.53
C ILE A 345 25.06 4.49 5.10
N LYS A 346 26.32 4.07 4.89
CA LYS A 346 26.83 3.63 3.58
C LYS A 346 25.99 2.47 3.01
N SER A 347 25.37 1.63 3.85
CA SER A 347 24.54 0.53 3.36
C SER A 347 23.27 0.98 2.62
N PHE A 348 22.78 2.20 2.86
CA PHE A 348 21.61 2.72 2.14
C PHE A 348 21.95 3.10 0.70
N LEU A 349 23.21 3.40 0.43
CA LEU A 349 23.64 3.96 -0.85
C LEU A 349 23.61 2.92 -1.98
N TYR A 350 23.73 1.63 -1.66
CA TYR A 350 23.67 0.54 -2.64
C TYR A 350 22.28 0.34 -3.26
N ASN A 351 21.23 0.88 -2.64
CA ASN A 351 19.85 0.78 -3.14
C ASN A 351 19.41 2.02 -3.93
N TYR A 352 20.32 2.96 -4.22
CA TYR A 352 19.98 4.21 -4.91
C TYR A 352 20.28 4.12 -6.41
N ASN A 353 19.28 4.43 -7.22
CA ASN A 353 19.40 4.51 -8.67
C ASN A 353 19.82 5.94 -9.07
N PHE A 354 21.10 6.12 -9.42
CA PHE A 354 21.62 7.42 -9.83
C PHE A 354 21.08 7.85 -11.19
N SER A 355 20.78 9.15 -11.31
CA SER A 355 20.36 9.76 -12.58
C SER A 355 21.47 9.77 -13.64
N SER A 356 22.73 9.68 -13.21
CA SER A 356 23.91 9.64 -14.07
C SER A 356 24.76 8.40 -13.81
N SER A 357 25.23 7.75 -14.88
CA SER A 357 26.04 6.54 -14.83
C SER A 357 27.48 6.83 -14.45
N SER A 358 27.74 7.18 -13.19
CA SER A 358 29.10 7.10 -12.63
C SER A 358 29.27 5.88 -11.73
N THR A 359 30.49 5.36 -11.67
CA THR A 359 30.89 4.21 -10.87
C THR A 359 31.84 4.70 -9.79
N LYS A 360 31.30 5.42 -8.78
CA LYS A 360 32.10 5.93 -7.66
C LYS A 360 31.53 5.47 -6.33
N ASP A 361 32.41 5.39 -5.33
CA ASP A 361 32.02 5.34 -3.92
C ASP A 361 31.24 6.61 -3.58
N TYR A 362 29.93 6.48 -3.50
CA TYR A 362 29.06 7.63 -3.25
C TYR A 362 28.98 7.96 -1.76
N THR A 363 28.77 9.24 -1.48
CA THR A 363 28.44 9.76 -0.17
C THR A 363 26.94 10.06 -0.09
N TYR A 364 26.38 10.12 1.13
CA TYR A 364 24.98 10.52 1.31
C TYR A 364 24.69 11.94 0.79
N GLN A 365 25.72 12.81 0.75
CA GLN A 365 25.61 14.18 0.22
C GLN A 365 25.44 14.17 -1.30
N GLU A 366 26.17 13.29 -2.00
CA GLU A 366 26.03 13.11 -3.45
C GLU A 366 24.65 12.57 -3.82
N ILE A 367 24.10 11.63 -3.03
CA ILE A 367 22.72 11.13 -3.23
C ILE A 367 21.69 12.25 -3.07
N ILE A 368 21.81 13.06 -2.01
CA ILE A 368 20.93 14.20 -1.78
C ILE A 368 21.02 15.18 -2.96
N ASN A 369 22.22 15.44 -3.45
CA ASN A 369 22.44 16.34 -4.58
C ASN A 369 21.88 15.75 -5.89
N ASP A 370 22.08 14.46 -6.17
CA ASP A 370 21.49 13.79 -7.34
C ASP A 370 19.96 13.88 -7.31
N PHE A 371 19.35 13.62 -6.14
CA PHE A 371 17.92 13.77 -5.96
C PHE A 371 17.45 15.21 -6.25
N ILE A 372 18.13 16.21 -5.69
CA ILE A 372 17.79 17.63 -5.92
C ILE A 372 17.96 17.99 -7.41
N LEU A 373 19.02 17.51 -8.06
CA LEU A 373 19.31 17.77 -9.48
C LEU A 373 18.29 17.10 -10.41
N SER A 374 17.81 15.90 -10.06
CA SER A 374 16.79 15.18 -10.83
C SER A 374 15.42 15.90 -10.82
N ASN A 375 15.19 16.79 -9.84
CA ASN A 375 14.01 17.63 -9.72
C ASN A 375 12.70 16.83 -9.89
N LYS A 376 11.89 17.08 -10.93
CA LYS A 376 10.61 16.37 -11.13
C LYS A 376 10.74 14.96 -11.72
N ASN A 377 11.94 14.54 -12.10
CA ASN A 377 12.20 13.28 -12.81
C ASN A 377 12.93 12.25 -11.92
N PHE A 378 12.78 12.33 -10.60
CA PHE A 378 13.41 11.35 -9.70
C PHE A 378 12.76 9.96 -9.83
N ASP A 379 13.54 8.91 -9.62
CA ASP A 379 13.02 7.54 -9.51
C ASP A 379 12.31 7.36 -8.16
N ASN A 380 11.05 6.95 -8.16
CA ASN A 380 10.27 6.73 -6.94
C ASN A 380 10.90 5.66 -6.02
N LYS A 381 11.69 4.70 -6.55
CA LYS A 381 12.45 3.73 -5.72
C LYS A 381 13.44 4.41 -4.79
N ASN A 382 13.94 5.59 -5.16
CA ASN A 382 14.91 6.33 -4.37
C ASN A 382 14.31 6.97 -3.11
N LEU A 383 12.97 7.11 -3.02
CA LEU A 383 12.30 7.78 -1.91
C LEU A 383 12.59 7.12 -0.56
N GLU A 384 12.68 5.79 -0.52
CA GLU A 384 13.02 5.07 0.69
C GLU A 384 14.44 5.41 1.16
N THR A 385 15.40 5.43 0.25
CA THR A 385 16.80 5.79 0.54
C THR A 385 16.91 7.23 1.04
N ILE A 386 16.24 8.18 0.37
CA ILE A 386 16.20 9.59 0.80
C ILE A 386 15.57 9.70 2.19
N TYR A 387 14.44 9.05 2.43
CA TYR A 387 13.80 9.01 3.75
C TYR A 387 14.76 8.50 4.83
N ARG A 388 15.45 7.38 4.58
CA ARG A 388 16.38 6.77 5.55
C ARG A 388 17.57 7.68 5.85
N ILE A 389 18.14 8.32 4.83
CA ILE A 389 19.22 9.30 5.00
C ILE A 389 18.73 10.48 5.85
N LEU A 390 17.58 11.08 5.50
CA LEU A 390 16.99 12.20 6.25
C LEU A 390 16.63 11.82 7.70
N PHE A 391 16.27 10.56 7.94
CA PHE A 391 15.90 10.08 9.26
C PHE A 391 17.12 9.86 10.17
N PHE A 392 18.20 9.27 9.66
CA PHE A 392 19.32 8.82 10.49
C PHE A 392 20.50 9.78 10.56
N VAL A 393 20.73 10.61 9.53
CA VAL A 393 21.84 11.58 9.57
C VAL A 393 21.46 12.76 10.46
N SER A 394 22.25 13.01 11.50
CA SER A 394 21.98 14.05 12.50
C SER A 394 22.27 15.48 12.02
N GLU A 395 23.17 15.66 11.05
CA GLU A 395 23.63 16.97 10.59
C GLU A 395 23.23 17.23 9.13
N ILE A 396 21.93 17.38 8.89
CA ILE A 396 21.42 17.85 7.60
C ILE A 396 20.97 19.30 7.73
N LYS A 397 21.46 20.14 6.82
CA LYS A 397 21.13 21.57 6.82
C LYS A 397 19.67 21.77 6.46
N SER A 398 18.99 22.72 7.12
CA SER A 398 17.54 22.92 6.96
C SER A 398 17.12 23.31 5.54
N TYR A 399 17.99 23.96 4.76
CA TYR A 399 17.69 24.27 3.36
C TYR A 399 17.55 22.99 2.49
N THR A 400 18.27 21.92 2.83
CA THR A 400 18.18 20.63 2.13
C THR A 400 16.77 20.03 2.30
N PHE A 401 16.25 20.08 3.52
CA PHE A 401 14.89 19.68 3.84
C PHE A 401 13.85 20.51 3.05
N ILE A 402 14.04 21.83 2.94
CA ILE A 402 13.15 22.72 2.17
C ILE A 402 13.13 22.34 0.68
N HIS A 403 14.30 22.19 0.04
CA HIS A 403 14.35 21.85 -1.38
C HIS A 403 13.71 20.50 -1.69
N ILE A 404 13.99 19.47 -0.89
CA ILE A 404 13.37 18.16 -1.06
C ILE A 404 11.85 18.25 -0.90
N ALA A 405 11.36 18.97 0.12
CA ALA A 405 9.93 19.13 0.34
C ALA A 405 9.24 19.88 -0.83
N GLN A 406 9.88 20.91 -1.39
CA GLN A 406 9.37 21.64 -2.56
C GLN A 406 9.24 20.72 -3.80
N ILE A 407 10.30 19.98 -4.11
CA ILE A 407 10.31 19.01 -5.23
C ILE A 407 9.16 18.00 -5.08
N LEU A 408 9.01 17.45 -3.88
CA LEU A 408 8.01 16.43 -3.61
C LEU A 408 6.58 16.99 -3.67
N VAL A 409 6.32 18.16 -3.08
CA VAL A 409 4.98 18.79 -3.11
C VAL A 409 4.52 19.11 -4.54
N ASP A 410 5.45 19.52 -5.40
CA ASP A 410 5.15 19.90 -6.79
C ASP A 410 5.10 18.71 -7.77
N SER A 411 5.30 17.48 -7.26
CA SER A 411 5.25 16.24 -8.03
C SER A 411 3.91 15.53 -7.86
N ASN A 412 3.50 14.77 -8.88
CA ASN A 412 2.22 14.05 -8.90
C ASN A 412 2.12 13.01 -7.78
N VAL A 413 0.88 12.61 -7.45
CA VAL A 413 0.60 11.49 -6.56
C VAL A 413 1.10 10.19 -7.17
N ILE A 414 1.84 9.41 -6.38
CA ILE A 414 2.37 8.11 -6.80
C ILE A 414 1.27 7.07 -6.55
N LYS A 415 0.87 6.32 -7.60
CA LYS A 415 -0.19 5.30 -7.47
C LYS A 415 0.23 4.10 -6.61
N ASN A 416 1.54 3.85 -6.52
CA ASN A 416 2.09 2.82 -5.66
C ASN A 416 2.11 3.33 -4.20
N ASP A 417 1.13 2.88 -3.42
CA ASP A 417 0.93 3.30 -2.02
C ASP A 417 2.17 3.07 -1.13
N TYR A 418 3.02 2.07 -1.43
CA TYR A 418 4.24 1.81 -0.67
C TYR A 418 5.28 2.94 -0.86
N LEU A 419 5.47 3.40 -2.10
CA LEU A 419 6.39 4.49 -2.43
C LEU A 419 5.84 5.85 -1.96
N GLU A 420 4.52 6.06 -2.12
CA GLU A 420 3.83 7.25 -1.64
C GLU A 420 3.97 7.43 -0.13
N PHE A 421 3.98 6.34 0.65
CA PHE A 421 4.27 6.42 2.08
C PHE A 421 5.62 7.07 2.39
N PHE A 422 6.68 6.75 1.64
CA PHE A 422 8.00 7.34 1.90
C PHE A 422 8.01 8.84 1.58
N LYS A 423 7.31 9.26 0.52
CA LYS A 423 7.08 10.67 0.20
C LYS A 423 6.38 11.39 1.36
N LEU A 424 5.27 10.85 1.86
CA LEU A 424 4.55 11.39 3.04
C LEU A 424 5.42 11.37 4.30
N SER A 425 6.24 10.35 4.48
CA SER A 425 7.16 10.23 5.61
C SER A 425 8.27 11.27 5.57
N ILE A 426 8.75 11.65 4.39
CA ILE A 426 9.69 12.78 4.21
C ILE A 426 9.02 14.09 4.62
N PHE A 427 7.76 14.34 4.24
CA PHE A 427 7.02 15.52 4.72
C PHE A 427 6.88 15.53 6.25
N ASN A 428 6.62 14.38 6.85
CA ASN A 428 6.54 14.25 8.29
C ASN A 428 7.89 14.58 8.99
N LEU A 429 9.03 14.19 8.39
CA LEU A 429 10.36 14.57 8.89
C LEU A 429 10.64 16.05 8.70
N PHE A 430 10.28 16.59 7.54
CA PHE A 430 10.36 18.02 7.26
C PHE A 430 9.62 18.83 8.34
N ILE A 431 8.37 18.50 8.65
CA ILE A 431 7.60 19.22 9.69
C ILE A 431 8.30 19.14 11.06
N LYS A 432 8.82 17.96 11.44
CA LYS A 432 9.52 17.76 12.72
C LYS A 432 10.77 18.62 12.84
N GLU A 433 11.54 18.77 11.78
CA GLU A 433 12.77 19.57 11.72
C GLU A 433 12.53 21.07 12.00
N PHE A 434 11.30 21.54 11.83
CA PHE A 434 10.91 22.95 12.03
C PHE A 434 10.02 23.20 13.25
N LEU A 435 9.70 22.18 14.08
CA LEU A 435 8.82 22.34 15.26
C LEU A 435 9.25 23.45 16.23
N ASN A 436 10.56 23.68 16.37
CA ASN A 436 11.14 24.66 17.29
C ASN A 436 11.76 25.88 16.58
N LYS A 437 11.53 26.04 15.28
CA LYS A 437 12.11 27.14 14.47
C LYS A 437 11.07 28.23 14.23
N LYS A 438 11.55 29.45 13.97
CA LYS A 438 10.66 30.55 13.58
C LYS A 438 10.07 30.27 12.20
N LEU A 439 8.77 30.46 12.09
CA LEU A 439 8.02 30.34 10.84
C LEU A 439 8.08 31.67 10.10
N ASP A 440 8.40 31.61 8.80
CA ASP A 440 8.22 32.70 7.86
C ASP A 440 7.08 32.38 6.88
N ASP A 441 6.67 33.36 6.08
CA ASP A 441 5.53 33.23 5.16
C ASP A 441 5.77 32.15 4.08
N ASN A 442 7.01 31.99 3.62
CA ASN A 442 7.38 30.98 2.62
C ASN A 442 7.23 29.56 3.18
N LEU A 443 7.66 29.35 4.43
CA LEU A 443 7.49 28.08 5.13
C LEU A 443 6.01 27.81 5.41
N ASP A 444 5.23 28.81 5.81
CA ASP A 444 3.78 28.67 6.03
C ASP A 444 3.04 28.23 4.75
N GLU A 445 3.40 28.81 3.61
CA GLU A 445 2.87 28.41 2.29
C GLU A 445 3.23 26.95 1.98
N LEU A 446 4.49 26.56 2.18
CA LEU A 446 4.95 25.19 1.92
C LEU A 446 4.23 24.17 2.83
N PHE A 447 4.07 24.45 4.12
CA PHE A 447 3.30 23.59 5.03
C PHE A 447 1.84 23.47 4.60
N SER A 448 1.24 24.55 4.09
CA SER A 448 -0.14 24.54 3.60
C SER A 448 -0.28 23.68 2.34
N LYS A 449 0.69 23.75 1.42
CA LYS A 449 0.74 22.86 0.26
C LYS A 449 0.93 21.39 0.64
N ILE A 450 1.80 21.10 1.61
CA ILE A 450 1.98 19.74 2.17
C ILE A 450 0.65 19.23 2.75
N ALA A 451 -0.08 20.05 3.50
CA ALA A 451 -1.37 19.67 4.06
C ALA A 451 -2.37 19.29 2.95
N SER A 452 -2.52 20.15 1.93
CA SER A 452 -3.39 19.88 0.77
C SER A 452 -3.00 18.61 0.03
N TYR A 453 -1.71 18.41 -0.24
CA TYR A 453 -1.18 17.21 -0.87
C TYR A 453 -1.48 15.94 -0.05
N THR A 454 -1.35 16.03 1.29
CA THR A 454 -1.60 14.91 2.19
C THR A 454 -3.07 14.45 2.16
N LEU A 455 -4.03 15.37 2.00
CA LEU A 455 -5.46 15.02 1.91
C LEU A 455 -5.81 14.26 0.63
N GLN A 456 -5.11 14.50 -0.47
CA GLN A 456 -5.33 13.75 -1.71
C GLN A 456 -5.05 12.25 -1.52
N ASN A 457 -4.21 11.91 -0.54
CA ASN A 457 -3.81 10.55 -0.22
C ASN A 457 -4.59 9.92 0.95
N SER A 458 -5.46 10.66 1.66
CA SER A 458 -6.14 10.16 2.86
C SER A 458 -7.27 9.16 2.56
N PHE A 459 -7.66 9.02 1.30
CA PHE A 459 -8.63 8.01 0.88
C PHE A 459 -8.06 6.57 0.98
N ASN A 460 -6.75 6.42 0.82
CA ASN A 460 -6.09 5.12 0.89
C ASN A 460 -5.88 4.71 2.35
N SER A 461 -6.61 3.69 2.80
CA SER A 461 -6.64 3.26 4.21
C SER A 461 -5.25 2.93 4.80
N HIS A 462 -4.31 2.45 3.98
CA HIS A 462 -2.95 2.13 4.39
C HIS A 462 -2.09 3.39 4.69
N LEU A 463 -2.35 4.50 3.99
CA LEU A 463 -1.65 5.78 4.18
C LEU A 463 -2.26 6.63 5.30
N LEU A 464 -3.46 6.29 5.76
CA LEU A 464 -4.20 7.07 6.76
C LEU A 464 -3.42 7.30 8.07
N SER A 465 -2.61 6.32 8.50
CA SER A 465 -1.77 6.45 9.69
C SER A 465 -0.67 7.53 9.55
N ILE A 466 -0.04 7.64 8.37
CA ILE A 466 0.95 8.70 8.13
C ILE A 466 0.28 10.04 7.87
N CYS A 467 -0.84 10.07 7.14
CA CYS A 467 -1.61 11.29 6.91
C CYS A 467 -2.09 11.91 8.23
N SER A 468 -2.66 11.10 9.14
CA SER A 468 -3.06 11.57 10.47
C SER A 468 -1.86 12.07 11.28
N LYS A 469 -0.71 11.39 11.22
CA LYS A 469 0.51 11.86 11.92
C LYS A 469 1.03 13.20 11.38
N ILE A 470 0.97 13.43 10.07
CA ILE A 470 1.33 14.71 9.44
C ILE A 470 0.45 15.83 9.98
N TYR A 471 -0.87 15.64 10.00
CA TYR A 471 -1.82 16.62 10.53
C TYR A 471 -1.61 16.91 12.02
N LEU A 472 -1.30 15.87 12.81
CA LEU A 472 -0.96 16.04 14.21
C LEU A 472 0.31 16.90 14.39
N ASN A 473 1.35 16.65 13.60
CA ASN A 473 2.60 17.42 13.68
C ASN A 473 2.46 18.84 13.13
N LEU A 474 1.63 19.07 12.11
CA LEU A 474 1.25 20.41 11.67
C LEU A 474 0.51 21.15 12.78
N SER A 475 -0.46 20.51 13.44
CA SER A 475 -1.15 21.11 14.58
C SER A 475 -0.16 21.49 15.68
N LEU A 476 0.77 20.58 16.04
CA LEU A 476 1.81 20.84 17.03
C LEU A 476 2.71 22.02 16.64
N LEU A 477 3.17 22.09 15.39
CA LEU A 477 3.99 23.18 14.84
C LEU A 477 3.35 24.55 15.08
N TYR A 478 2.05 24.68 14.79
CA TYR A 478 1.33 25.95 14.94
C TYR A 478 0.83 26.19 16.37
N SER A 479 0.77 25.16 17.23
CA SER A 479 0.19 25.27 18.58
C SER A 479 0.99 26.19 19.52
N SER A 480 2.28 26.37 19.24
CA SER A 480 3.21 27.17 20.05
C SER A 480 3.11 28.67 19.80
N ASN A 481 2.42 29.11 18.73
CA ASN A 481 2.32 30.51 18.33
C ASN A 481 0.88 31.00 18.37
N ASN A 482 0.64 32.04 19.18
CA ASN A 482 -0.68 32.64 19.38
C ASN A 482 -1.36 33.12 18.07
N LEU A 483 -0.59 33.53 17.06
CA LEU A 483 -1.13 33.97 15.77
C LEU A 483 -1.79 32.85 14.97
N TYR A 484 -1.39 31.59 15.21
CA TYR A 484 -1.82 30.44 14.43
C TYR A 484 -2.72 29.46 15.21
N ILE A 485 -3.22 29.85 16.39
CA ILE A 485 -4.10 29.00 17.22
C ILE A 485 -5.27 28.42 16.42
N LYS A 486 -5.92 29.24 15.60
CA LYS A 486 -7.07 28.79 14.79
C LYS A 486 -6.65 27.73 13.76
N LYS A 487 -5.54 27.95 13.06
CA LYS A 487 -4.96 27.01 12.08
C LYS A 487 -4.55 25.70 12.76
N SER A 488 -3.94 25.79 13.94
CA SER A 488 -3.55 24.64 14.76
C SER A 488 -4.76 23.81 15.21
N LYS A 489 -5.84 24.46 15.66
CA LYS A 489 -7.12 23.81 16.01
C LYS A 489 -7.77 23.12 14.81
N ASP A 490 -7.81 23.77 13.65
CA ASP A 490 -8.35 23.17 12.42
C ASP A 490 -7.58 21.89 12.04
N PHE A 491 -6.23 21.94 12.06
CA PHE A 491 -5.41 20.76 11.79
C PHE A 491 -5.59 19.64 12.82
N TYR A 492 -5.81 19.99 14.09
CA TYR A 492 -6.07 19.02 15.13
C TYR A 492 -7.39 18.27 14.90
N VAL A 493 -8.46 18.98 14.54
CA VAL A 493 -9.76 18.35 14.23
C VAL A 493 -9.65 17.45 13.00
N ILE A 494 -8.92 17.88 11.96
CA ILE A 494 -8.65 17.01 10.80
C ILE A 494 -7.88 15.76 11.22
N PHE A 495 -6.90 15.86 12.11
CA PHE A 495 -6.24 14.69 12.70
C PHE A 495 -7.23 13.74 13.39
N LEU A 496 -8.20 14.24 14.18
CA LEU A 496 -9.21 13.40 14.81
C LEU A 496 -10.06 12.65 13.77
N PHE A 497 -10.45 13.33 12.69
CA PHE A 497 -11.19 12.71 11.60
C PHE A 497 -10.38 11.70 10.80
N LEU A 498 -9.08 11.91 10.59
CA LEU A 498 -8.24 10.96 9.88
C LEU A 498 -7.85 9.76 10.76
N SER A 499 -7.59 9.97 12.05
CA SER A 499 -7.15 8.90 12.96
C SER A 499 -8.29 7.99 13.42
N GLY A 500 -9.52 8.50 13.47
CA GLY A 500 -10.71 7.72 13.83
C GLY A 500 -10.55 6.98 15.14
N LYS A 501 -10.78 5.66 15.11
CA LYS A 501 -10.67 4.79 16.31
C LYS A 501 -9.25 4.73 16.90
N TYR A 502 -8.23 5.12 16.12
CA TYR A 502 -6.83 5.08 16.55
C TYR A 502 -6.33 6.41 17.10
N SER A 503 -7.19 7.41 17.28
CA SER A 503 -6.82 8.73 17.83
C SER A 503 -6.13 8.66 19.18
N ASN A 504 -6.43 7.63 19.98
CA ASN A 504 -5.85 7.38 21.31
C ASN A 504 -4.69 6.38 21.30
N ASN A 505 -4.14 6.04 20.15
CA ASN A 505 -2.96 5.16 20.07
C ASN A 505 -1.74 5.85 20.74
N LYS A 506 -0.94 5.08 21.49
CA LYS A 506 0.29 5.54 22.18
C LYS A 506 1.25 6.33 21.28
N ILE A 507 1.27 6.05 19.98
CA ILE A 507 2.10 6.74 18.97
C ILE A 507 1.76 8.24 18.85
N TYR A 508 0.55 8.64 19.20
CA TYR A 508 0.06 10.02 19.11
C TYR A 508 0.11 10.77 20.44
N GLU A 509 0.05 10.07 21.56
CA GLU A 509 -0.14 10.58 22.93
C GLU A 509 0.74 11.78 23.26
N LYS A 510 2.08 11.65 23.13
CA LYS A 510 3.01 12.75 23.47
C LYS A 510 2.74 14.04 22.69
N SER A 511 2.45 13.94 21.39
CA SER A 511 2.15 15.12 20.56
C SER A 511 0.76 15.67 20.89
N LYS A 512 -0.20 14.78 21.15
CA LYS A 512 -1.57 15.10 21.53
C LYS A 512 -1.61 15.91 22.82
N ASP A 513 -0.92 15.44 23.86
CA ASP A 513 -0.84 16.10 25.16
C ASP A 513 -0.24 17.49 25.07
N ALA A 514 0.83 17.64 24.26
CA ALA A 514 1.46 18.93 24.02
C ALA A 514 0.48 19.92 23.34
N ILE A 515 -0.30 19.47 22.35
CA ILE A 515 -1.30 20.30 21.67
C ILE A 515 -2.43 20.68 22.62
N ILE A 516 -2.99 19.72 23.35
CA ILE A 516 -4.08 19.96 24.32
C ILE A 516 -3.63 21.00 25.35
N LYS A 517 -2.41 20.89 25.86
CA LYS A 517 -1.82 21.84 26.81
C LYS A 517 -1.64 23.23 26.18
N ASN A 518 -1.06 23.31 24.99
CA ASN A 518 -0.76 24.58 24.32
C ASN A 518 -2.03 25.33 23.90
N LEU A 519 -3.03 24.60 23.39
CA LEU A 519 -4.29 25.16 22.88
C LEU A 519 -5.39 25.26 23.95
N GLN A 520 -5.13 24.77 25.16
CA GLN A 520 -6.08 24.71 26.28
C GLN A 520 -7.40 24.03 25.90
N ILE A 521 -7.31 22.89 25.21
CA ILE A 521 -8.50 22.14 24.78
C ILE A 521 -9.11 21.45 26.00
N THR A 522 -10.31 21.88 26.39
CA THR A 522 -11.08 21.30 27.49
C THR A 522 -11.89 20.09 27.04
N ASN A 523 -12.42 20.12 25.81
CA ASN A 523 -13.27 19.06 25.26
C ASN A 523 -13.11 18.95 23.73
N GLU A 524 -12.64 17.80 23.25
CA GLU A 524 -12.45 17.54 21.81
C GLU A 524 -13.78 17.53 21.03
N ASN A 525 -14.88 17.15 21.66
CA ASN A 525 -16.21 17.14 21.03
C ASN A 525 -16.74 18.55 20.80
N GLU A 526 -16.48 19.48 21.71
CA GLU A 526 -16.86 20.89 21.55
C GLU A 526 -16.05 21.53 20.43
N LEU A 527 -14.74 21.28 20.40
CA LEU A 527 -13.86 21.74 19.32
C LEU A 527 -14.32 21.21 17.95
N THR A 528 -14.71 19.94 17.88
CA THR A 528 -15.24 19.33 16.65
C THR A 528 -16.54 20.00 16.22
N LYS A 529 -17.46 20.30 17.15
CA LYS A 529 -18.70 21.04 16.85
C LYS A 529 -18.44 22.46 16.35
N GLU A 530 -17.51 23.19 16.97
CA GLU A 530 -17.11 24.53 16.52
C GLU A 530 -16.55 24.50 15.09
N PHE A 531 -15.74 23.50 14.78
CA PHE A 531 -15.20 23.28 13.46
C PHE A 531 -16.30 23.00 12.42
N LEU A 532 -17.26 22.11 12.74
CA LEU A 532 -18.39 21.82 11.86
C LEU A 532 -19.26 23.07 11.60
N LEU A 533 -19.57 23.86 12.63
CA LEU A 533 -20.30 25.13 12.48
C LEU A 533 -19.59 26.12 11.56
N LYS A 534 -18.26 26.22 11.67
CA LYS A 534 -17.45 27.06 10.77
C LYS A 534 -17.54 26.54 9.34
N LYS A 535 -17.45 25.23 9.14
CA LYS A 535 -17.57 24.59 7.82
C LYS A 535 -18.94 24.77 7.19
N GLU A 536 -20.00 24.77 7.99
CA GLU A 536 -21.35 25.06 7.51
C GLU A 536 -21.46 26.45 6.87
N LYS A 537 -20.84 27.45 7.49
CA LYS A 537 -20.80 28.83 6.98
C LYS A 537 -20.00 28.94 5.70
N GLU A 538 -18.82 28.30 5.64
CA GLU A 538 -17.99 28.22 4.44
C GLU A 538 -18.75 27.55 3.28
N LEU A 539 -19.45 26.46 3.56
CA LEU A 539 -20.24 25.72 2.58
C LEU A 539 -21.44 26.54 2.09
N SER A 540 -22.12 27.26 2.98
CA SER A 540 -23.24 28.14 2.63
C SER A 540 -22.81 29.25 1.69
N TYR A 541 -21.70 29.92 2.00
CA TYR A 541 -21.12 30.96 1.14
C TYR A 541 -20.72 30.42 -0.22
N PHE A 542 -20.11 29.23 -0.27
CA PHE A 542 -19.78 28.56 -1.52
C PHE A 542 -21.02 28.27 -2.37
N PHE A 543 -22.10 27.79 -1.76
CA PHE A 543 -23.36 27.58 -2.47
C PHE A 543 -23.95 28.88 -3.00
N ASP A 544 -23.92 29.98 -2.22
CA ASP A 544 -24.40 31.28 -2.70
C ASP A 544 -23.59 31.78 -3.92
N LEU A 545 -22.27 31.59 -3.90
CA LEU A 545 -21.42 31.90 -5.05
C LEU A 545 -21.73 31.03 -6.28
N LEU A 546 -21.95 29.73 -6.07
CA LEU A 546 -22.33 28.81 -7.15
C LEU A 546 -23.70 29.15 -7.72
N GLU A 547 -24.71 29.41 -6.88
CA GLU A 547 -26.05 29.81 -7.32
C GLU A 547 -25.99 31.07 -8.18
N ASN A 548 -25.26 32.11 -7.71
CA ASN A 548 -25.09 33.36 -8.46
C ASN A 548 -24.36 33.15 -9.80
N LYS A 549 -23.33 32.30 -9.83
CA LYS A 549 -22.63 31.96 -11.08
C LYS A 549 -23.51 31.15 -12.02
N SER A 550 -24.24 30.16 -11.52
CA SER A 550 -25.20 29.37 -12.30
C SER A 550 -26.34 30.21 -12.87
N LEU A 551 -26.73 31.30 -12.19
CA LEU A 551 -27.70 32.28 -12.70
C LEU A 551 -27.11 33.17 -13.81
N ASN A 552 -25.87 33.64 -13.68
CA ASN A 552 -25.31 34.71 -14.52
C ASN A 552 -24.33 34.25 -15.62
N GLU A 553 -23.72 33.08 -15.50
CA GLU A 553 -22.74 32.53 -16.46
C GLU A 553 -23.37 31.34 -17.22
N ASN A 554 -23.14 31.25 -18.55
CA ASN A 554 -23.49 30.07 -19.35
C ASN A 554 -22.38 29.01 -19.20
N LYS A 555 -22.21 28.48 -17.98
CA LYS A 555 -21.28 27.38 -17.75
C LYS A 555 -21.92 26.03 -18.04
N ASP A 556 -21.10 25.13 -18.55
CA ASP A 556 -21.44 23.73 -18.73
C ASP A 556 -21.73 23.09 -17.36
N PHE A 557 -22.75 22.23 -17.32
CA PHE A 557 -23.16 21.51 -16.12
C PHE A 557 -22.01 20.71 -15.50
N ASP A 558 -21.16 20.18 -16.36
CA ASP A 558 -19.99 19.40 -15.99
C ASP A 558 -18.96 20.22 -15.20
N GLU A 559 -18.82 21.52 -15.47
CA GLU A 559 -17.94 22.40 -14.68
C GLU A 559 -18.49 22.63 -13.27
N ILE A 560 -19.81 22.77 -13.15
CA ILE A 560 -20.48 22.93 -11.85
C ILE A 560 -20.34 21.65 -11.03
N ILE A 561 -20.55 20.47 -11.64
CA ILE A 561 -20.34 19.18 -10.98
C ILE A 561 -18.88 19.04 -10.53
N LYS A 562 -17.90 19.31 -11.40
CA LYS A 562 -16.48 19.25 -11.02
C LYS A 562 -16.15 20.18 -9.85
N SER A 563 -16.71 21.39 -9.84
CA SER A 563 -16.54 22.34 -8.73
C SER A 563 -17.19 21.84 -7.43
N LEU A 564 -18.35 21.19 -7.50
CA LEU A 564 -19.02 20.60 -6.34
C LEU A 564 -18.23 19.42 -5.79
N VAL A 565 -17.83 18.49 -6.66
CA VAL A 565 -17.05 17.30 -6.29
C VAL A 565 -15.73 17.71 -5.63
N SER A 566 -14.96 18.59 -6.25
CA SER A 566 -13.69 19.08 -5.67
C SER A 566 -13.87 19.78 -4.32
N MET A 567 -14.90 20.62 -4.17
CA MET A 567 -15.20 21.26 -2.89
C MET A 567 -15.54 20.23 -1.81
N PHE A 568 -16.37 19.24 -2.13
CA PHE A 568 -16.79 18.26 -1.16
C PHE A 568 -15.66 17.30 -0.78
N GLU A 569 -14.94 16.76 -1.75
CA GLU A 569 -13.85 15.81 -1.49
C GLU A 569 -12.69 16.48 -0.73
N GLU A 570 -12.18 17.63 -1.21
CA GLU A 570 -10.95 18.22 -0.67
C GLU A 570 -11.18 19.10 0.56
N LYS A 571 -12.23 19.92 0.56
CA LYS A 571 -12.40 21.01 1.55
C LYS A 571 -13.40 20.73 2.64
N PHE A 572 -14.34 19.81 2.40
CA PHE A 572 -15.44 19.54 3.31
C PHE A 572 -15.31 18.17 3.99
N PHE A 573 -15.18 17.10 3.21
CA PHE A 573 -14.93 15.75 3.72
C PHE A 573 -13.45 15.45 3.91
N HIS A 574 -12.53 16.34 3.49
CA HIS A 574 -11.11 16.21 3.76
C HIS A 574 -10.53 14.84 3.34
N GLY A 575 -10.91 14.38 2.14
CA GLY A 575 -10.48 13.11 1.56
C GLY A 575 -11.00 11.87 2.29
N LEU A 576 -12.03 11.99 3.13
CA LEU A 576 -12.68 10.84 3.78
C LEU A 576 -13.56 10.03 2.82
N CYS A 577 -14.00 10.61 1.71
CA CYS A 577 -14.83 9.95 0.70
C CYS A 577 -14.50 10.45 -0.71
N ARG A 578 -14.92 9.65 -1.71
CA ARG A 578 -14.98 10.05 -3.12
C ARG A 578 -16.43 10.24 -3.54
N ILE A 579 -16.67 11.17 -4.45
CA ILE A 579 -18.00 11.65 -4.79
C ILE A 579 -18.18 11.62 -6.29
N SER A 580 -19.29 11.02 -6.73
CA SER A 580 -19.75 11.08 -8.11
C SER A 580 -21.21 11.46 -8.15
N ILE A 581 -21.58 12.39 -9.03
CA ILE A 581 -22.95 12.81 -9.27
C ILE A 581 -23.39 12.21 -10.60
N THR A 582 -24.45 11.40 -10.62
CA THR A 582 -24.95 10.75 -11.84
C THR A 582 -26.44 10.95 -12.08
N GLN A 583 -26.81 10.86 -13.35
CA GLN A 583 -28.18 10.90 -13.86
C GLN A 583 -28.82 9.50 -14.02
N ASP A 584 -27.99 8.45 -14.14
CA ASP A 584 -28.44 7.06 -14.31
C ASP A 584 -28.10 6.17 -13.11
N ASP A 585 -28.83 5.04 -13.03
CA ASP A 585 -28.68 3.99 -12.01
C ASP A 585 -27.38 3.19 -12.12
N GLU A 586 -26.71 3.23 -13.27
CA GLU A 586 -25.49 2.46 -13.49
C GLU A 586 -24.23 3.27 -13.17
N ILE A 587 -23.81 3.14 -11.92
CA ILE A 587 -22.38 3.13 -11.62
C ILE A 587 -22.04 1.76 -11.05
N ASN A 588 -21.56 0.87 -11.92
CA ASN A 588 -20.78 -0.29 -11.52
C ASN A 588 -19.41 0.21 -11.05
N ILE A 589 -19.29 0.56 -9.77
CA ILE A 589 -17.98 0.70 -9.12
C ILE A 589 -17.85 -0.38 -8.06
N LEU A 590 -17.02 -1.34 -8.47
CA LEU A 590 -16.42 -2.45 -7.77
C LEU A 590 -15.50 -1.98 -6.64
N GLY A 591 -15.64 -2.57 -5.44
CA GLY A 591 -14.60 -2.48 -4.42
C GLY A 591 -15.02 -3.13 -3.11
N ASN A 592 -14.33 -4.21 -2.72
CA ASN A 592 -14.45 -4.86 -1.40
C ASN A 592 -14.11 -3.92 -0.22
N GLU A 593 -13.58 -2.73 -0.50
CA GLU A 593 -12.97 -1.81 0.48
C GLU A 593 -13.81 -0.54 0.74
N LEU A 594 -14.87 -0.31 -0.04
CA LEU A 594 -15.62 0.95 -0.04
C LEU A 594 -17.12 0.73 0.18
N LYS A 595 -17.70 1.43 1.16
CA LYS A 595 -19.15 1.52 1.35
C LYS A 595 -19.71 2.58 0.41
N LYS A 596 -20.79 2.26 -0.31
CA LYS A 596 -21.56 3.22 -1.12
C LYS A 596 -22.71 3.78 -0.29
N GLU A 597 -22.74 5.10 -0.11
CA GLU A 597 -23.89 5.83 0.44
C GLU A 597 -24.49 6.68 -0.69
N ILE A 598 -25.81 6.63 -0.86
CA ILE A 598 -26.50 7.33 -1.95
C ILE A 598 -27.41 8.39 -1.36
N LEU A 599 -27.24 9.64 -1.80
CA LEU A 599 -28.16 10.74 -1.53
C LEU A 599 -28.95 11.07 -2.79
N ASN A 600 -30.25 10.80 -2.76
CA ASN A 600 -31.15 11.17 -3.84
C ASN A 600 -31.44 12.68 -3.75
N ILE A 601 -31.19 13.42 -4.84
CA ILE A 601 -31.45 14.87 -4.89
C ILE A 601 -32.83 15.13 -5.52
N ASN A 602 -33.14 14.46 -6.63
CA ASN A 602 -34.45 14.45 -7.29
C ASN A 602 -34.65 13.12 -8.06
N SER A 603 -35.64 13.03 -8.95
CA SER A 603 -35.92 11.81 -9.74
C SER A 603 -34.83 11.44 -10.73
N GLU A 604 -33.97 12.38 -11.12
CA GLU A 604 -32.92 12.20 -12.12
C GLU A 604 -31.53 12.13 -11.49
N PHE A 605 -31.24 12.91 -10.45
CA PHE A 605 -29.89 13.09 -9.92
C PHE A 605 -29.65 12.41 -8.57
N LYS A 606 -28.52 11.70 -8.48
CA LYS A 606 -28.03 11.05 -7.26
C LYS A 606 -26.58 11.45 -6.99
N ILE A 607 -26.27 11.67 -5.71
CA ILE A 607 -24.88 11.77 -5.24
C ILE A 607 -24.49 10.43 -4.65
N ASN A 608 -23.46 9.81 -5.23
CA ASN A 608 -22.86 8.61 -4.71
C ASN A 608 -21.60 8.98 -3.94
N PHE A 609 -21.58 8.64 -2.65
CA PHE A 609 -20.40 8.71 -1.79
C PHE A 609 -19.78 7.33 -1.70
N LEU A 610 -18.51 7.22 -2.07
CA LEU A 610 -17.67 6.06 -1.84
C LEU A 610 -16.82 6.31 -0.61
N ILE A 611 -16.97 5.48 0.42
CA ILE A 611 -16.40 5.72 1.74
C ILE A 611 -15.53 4.52 2.12
N PRO A 612 -14.22 4.71 2.38
CA PRO A 612 -13.40 3.68 2.98
C PRO A 612 -13.97 3.32 4.35
N LYS A 613 -14.09 2.03 4.65
CA LYS A 613 -14.70 1.59 5.91
C LYS A 613 -14.00 2.14 7.15
N SER A 614 -12.68 2.33 7.10
CA SER A 614 -11.92 2.98 8.19
C SER A 614 -12.43 4.38 8.56
N ASN A 615 -13.08 5.06 7.61
CA ASN A 615 -13.53 6.43 7.73
C ASN A 615 -15.04 6.54 7.98
N GLU A 616 -15.76 5.42 8.07
CA GLU A 616 -17.23 5.38 8.09
C GLU A 616 -17.83 6.26 9.20
N ASN A 617 -17.39 6.08 10.44
CA ASN A 617 -17.91 6.84 11.60
C ASN A 617 -17.67 8.35 11.45
N ASN A 618 -16.49 8.73 10.95
CA ASN A 618 -16.09 10.13 10.81
C ASN A 618 -16.82 10.78 9.63
N PHE A 619 -16.98 10.04 8.53
CA PHE A 619 -17.83 10.45 7.41
C PHE A 619 -19.26 10.73 7.89
N TYR A 620 -19.89 9.81 8.62
CA TYR A 620 -21.25 10.02 9.10
C TYR A 620 -21.36 11.16 10.12
N THR A 621 -20.31 11.43 10.90
CA THR A 621 -20.29 12.58 11.82
C THR A 621 -20.43 13.90 11.04
N ILE A 622 -19.67 14.07 9.95
CA ILE A 622 -19.74 15.26 9.09
C ILE A 622 -21.04 15.25 8.28
N PHE A 623 -21.35 14.13 7.63
CA PHE A 623 -22.49 14.01 6.72
C PHE A 623 -23.82 14.24 7.44
N CYS A 624 -24.07 13.57 8.57
CA CYS A 624 -25.33 13.70 9.29
C CYS A 624 -25.54 15.11 9.84
N TYR A 625 -24.47 15.82 10.21
CA TYR A 625 -24.55 17.19 10.69
C TYR A 625 -25.01 18.16 9.59
N HIS A 626 -24.57 17.95 8.34
CA HIS A 626 -24.81 18.88 7.22
C HIS A 626 -25.79 18.38 6.15
N LYS A 627 -26.37 17.17 6.31
CA LYS A 627 -27.19 16.49 5.30
C LYS A 627 -28.32 17.36 4.75
N SER A 628 -29.05 18.05 5.63
CA SER A 628 -30.19 18.90 5.24
C SER A 628 -29.76 20.07 4.36
N LEU A 629 -28.70 20.77 4.74
CA LEU A 629 -28.13 21.88 3.98
C LEU A 629 -27.67 21.45 2.59
N ILE A 630 -26.89 20.36 2.53
CA ILE A 630 -26.36 19.78 1.28
C ILE A 630 -27.52 19.42 0.33
N THR A 631 -28.51 18.69 0.84
CA THR A 631 -29.65 18.24 0.03
C THR A 631 -30.40 19.45 -0.56
N THR A 632 -30.75 20.42 0.29
CA THR A 632 -31.59 21.56 -0.11
C THR A 632 -30.89 22.46 -1.13
N ARG A 633 -29.61 22.77 -0.90
CA ARG A 633 -28.85 23.69 -1.77
C ARG A 633 -28.50 23.06 -3.12
N ILE A 634 -28.15 21.78 -3.14
CA ILE A 634 -27.85 21.09 -4.41
C ILE A 634 -29.11 20.93 -5.26
N SER A 635 -30.25 20.56 -4.67
CA SER A 635 -31.54 20.53 -5.38
C SER A 635 -31.82 21.86 -6.08
N ARG A 636 -31.63 22.97 -5.37
CA ARG A 636 -31.84 24.31 -5.92
C ARG A 636 -30.90 24.64 -7.10
N ILE A 637 -29.62 24.28 -7.00
CA ILE A 637 -28.64 24.49 -8.08
C ILE A 637 -29.05 23.71 -9.33
N ILE A 638 -29.51 22.46 -9.17
CA ILE A 638 -29.96 21.61 -10.27
C ILE A 638 -31.26 22.16 -10.88
N GLU A 639 -32.20 22.64 -10.08
CA GLU A 639 -33.43 23.28 -10.57
C GLU A 639 -33.13 24.51 -11.44
N ILE A 640 -32.22 25.38 -11.01
CA ILE A 640 -31.77 26.55 -11.79
C ILE A 640 -31.20 26.12 -13.15
N PHE A 641 -30.43 25.04 -13.17
CA PHE A 641 -29.84 24.51 -14.39
C PHE A 641 -30.89 23.95 -15.36
N ASN A 642 -31.83 23.14 -14.86
CA ASN A 642 -32.91 22.58 -15.66
C ASN A 642 -33.80 23.67 -16.26
N GLN A 643 -34.06 24.76 -15.53
CA GLN A 643 -34.82 25.91 -16.04
C GLN A 643 -34.09 26.64 -17.19
N LYS A 644 -32.75 26.71 -17.17
CA LYS A 644 -31.97 27.28 -18.28
C LYS A 644 -32.02 26.41 -19.53
N LYS A 645 -31.90 25.08 -19.41
CA LYS A 645 -32.06 24.15 -20.55
C LYS A 645 -33.38 24.40 -21.28
N VAL A 646 -34.49 24.48 -20.55
CA VAL A 646 -35.83 24.71 -21.13
C VAL A 646 -35.92 26.05 -21.85
N LYS A 647 -35.26 27.11 -21.37
CA LYS A 647 -35.22 28.42 -22.06
C LYS A 647 -34.40 28.41 -23.35
N PHE A 648 -33.26 27.70 -23.38
CA PHE A 648 -32.46 27.57 -24.61
C PHE A 648 -33.21 26.81 -25.72
N TYR A 649 -34.01 25.80 -25.38
CA TYR A 649 -34.86 25.11 -26.35
C TYR A 649 -36.03 25.98 -26.86
N LEU A 650 -36.48 26.96 -26.07
CA LEU A 650 -37.56 27.87 -26.48
C LEU A 650 -37.09 29.01 -27.39
N ASP A 651 -35.78 29.33 -27.41
CA ASP A 651 -35.24 30.41 -28.26
C ASP A 651 -34.90 29.92 -29.70
N ASP A 652 -34.77 28.60 -29.92
CA ASP A 652 -34.41 27.99 -31.23
C ASP A 652 -35.59 27.31 -31.96
N ASP A 653 -36.80 27.32 -31.41
CA ASP A 653 -37.98 26.77 -32.09
C ASP A 653 -38.63 27.81 -33.03
N GLU A 654 -38.03 28.00 -34.21
CA GLU A 654 -38.86 28.10 -35.41
C GLU A 654 -39.54 26.75 -35.62
N ILE A 655 -40.84 26.76 -35.33
CA ILE A 655 -41.79 25.67 -35.57
C ILE A 655 -41.72 25.22 -37.03
N GLU A 656 -41.54 23.91 -37.26
CA GLU A 656 -42.47 23.19 -38.15
C GLU A 656 -42.52 21.70 -37.79
N LEU A 657 -43.59 21.35 -37.08
CA LEU A 657 -44.15 20.00 -37.03
C LEU A 657 -44.53 19.56 -38.44
N ASN A 658 -44.17 18.33 -38.84
CA ASN A 658 -45.08 17.45 -39.59
C ASN A 658 -44.62 15.98 -39.56
N TYR A 659 -45.44 15.18 -38.87
CA TYR A 659 -45.65 13.71 -38.85
C TYR A 659 -44.51 12.77 -38.48
#